data_AF-A0A2P5BY38-F1
#
_entry.id   AF-A0A2P5BY38-F1
#
_cell.length_a   1.000
_cell.length_b   1.000
_cell.length_c   1.000
_cell.angle_alpha   90.00
_cell.angle_beta   90.00
_cell.angle_gamma   90.00
#
_symmetry.space_group_name_H-M   'P 1'
#
loop_
_entity.id
_entity.type
_entity.pdbx_description
1 polymer ?
#
loop_
_entity_poly.entity_id
_entity_poly.type
_entity_poly.pdbx_seq_one_letter_code
_entity_poly.pdbx_strand_id
1 'polypeptide(L)'
;MVEASVNEFLKLCEQSGDAAYAALRALVERLDDPKTRVQARIFLSDLQKRFPSKEASDKCFETYNFRIDDIFLDQYEGYQGRKKLTTMVIPSIFLPEDWSFTFYEGLNRHPDSIFRDRTVAELGCGNGWISIAIAEKWLPSKVYGLDINPRAVKISWLNLYLNALDENGQPVYDGEKKTLLDRVEFHESDLLAYCRDNGIQLERIVGCIPQILNPNPDAMSKMITENASEEFLYSLSNYCALQGFVEDQFGLGLIARAVEEGIAVIKAMGIMIFNMGGRPGQGVCKRLFERRGFQVTKLWQTKILQASELFLIGEASDTDISALVEIEKNSPHRFEFFMGLSGDQPICARTAWAYGKAGGRISHALSVYSCQLRQPNQVKRVFEFLKNGFQEVSNSLDLSFQDDAVADEKIPFLAYLSGILNEGSFCTYEPPAGSKRFRNLVAGFMKTYHRIPLSADNVVVFPSRAVAIENALRLFSPRLAIVDEHLTQHLPRQWLTSFALGGTGGSDSVEDVLTVIEAPRQSELMIELIIKLKPQVVVTGIAQFEAVTSSAFVHLLDITREIGSRLFLDISDHFELSSLPSSNGVLKYIAETPLPSHAAIICGLLRNQVYSDLEVAFVISEDEAIFKALSKTVELLEGNTALISQSYYGCLFHELLAFQLADRHPPAERESGKAKSAEMIGFSTSAISVLENAELSVSETENSSLIHMDADQSFLPVPSPVKAAIFESFARQNMAESEIDATPSIKQFIKSNYGFPVDVNTEFIYADSSLALFNKLVLCCIQEGGTLCFPAGSNGNYVAAAKFLKANIVNIPTNFEEGFKLTEKTLSGILDTVHKPWLYISGPTVSPTGLLYNNQEIEDLLSICANFGAKVVLDTSFSGLEFDSDGLVGWTLVDCLSKLKSSNPSFCVSLLGGLSIKMLTGPLKFGFLVLNEPALVDAFHSFPGLSKPHSTVIYAVKKLLSLREQKSGDLWDSIVKEIGNLKNRSKRLKETLKNCGWDVLEPRGGISMVAKPSAYLNKIVKLKGSPKDGSIGSAPVYEAKLDDSNIREVIYRATGLCINSGLWTGIPGFCRFTVALEQGEFEHALDCITKINSIISN
;
A
#
# COMPACT_ATOMS: atom_id res chain seq x y z
N MET A 1 49.50 -39.49 22.70
CA MET A 1 49.38 -38.92 24.07
C MET A 1 48.81 -40.00 24.96
N VAL A 2 49.43 -40.19 26.13
CA VAL A 2 49.13 -41.23 27.13
C VAL A 2 47.67 -41.11 27.57
N GLU A 3 46.99 -42.24 27.83
CA GLU A 3 45.67 -42.27 28.50
C GLU A 3 45.79 -41.55 29.84
N ALA A 4 45.39 -40.28 29.89
CA ALA A 4 45.36 -39.53 31.13
C ALA A 4 44.40 -40.23 32.09
N SER A 5 44.88 -40.60 33.27
CA SER A 5 44.02 -41.17 34.31
C SER A 5 42.98 -40.14 34.75
N VAL A 6 41.82 -40.57 35.26
CA VAL A 6 40.77 -39.66 35.78
C VAL A 6 41.35 -38.64 36.78
N ASN A 7 42.33 -39.04 37.59
CA ASN A 7 43.01 -38.15 38.54
C ASN A 7 43.88 -37.08 37.88
N GLU A 8 44.54 -37.39 36.76
CA GLU A 8 45.32 -36.40 36.00
C GLU A 8 44.40 -35.39 35.30
N PHE A 9 43.28 -35.85 34.77
CA PHE A 9 42.25 -34.97 34.20
C PHE A 9 41.68 -34.01 35.24
N LEU A 10 41.31 -34.51 36.43
CA LEU A 10 40.78 -33.66 37.51
C LEU A 10 41.82 -32.63 37.99
N LYS A 11 43.11 -32.99 38.07
CA LYS A 11 44.19 -32.04 38.39
C LYS A 11 44.37 -30.93 37.36
N LEU A 12 44.05 -31.18 36.09
CA LEU A 12 44.06 -30.15 35.06
C LEU A 12 42.84 -29.22 35.22
N CYS A 13 41.67 -29.77 35.52
CA CYS A 13 40.44 -29.01 35.70
C CYS A 13 40.42 -28.13 36.96
N GLU A 14 41.18 -28.51 38.00
CA GLU A 14 41.35 -27.75 39.24
C GLU A 14 42.08 -26.40 39.04
N GLN A 15 42.82 -26.23 37.93
CA GLN A 15 43.67 -25.04 37.71
C GLN A 15 42.86 -23.78 37.42
N SER A 16 41.84 -23.90 36.56
CA SER A 16 40.90 -22.83 36.18
C SER A 16 39.76 -23.44 35.35
N GLY A 17 38.65 -22.72 35.20
CA GLY A 17 37.57 -23.16 34.30
C GLY A 17 37.98 -23.15 32.82
N ASP A 18 38.90 -22.28 32.40
CA ASP A 18 39.52 -22.34 31.07
C ASP A 18 40.32 -23.64 30.86
N ALA A 19 41.08 -24.08 31.87
CA ALA A 19 41.83 -25.34 31.81
C ALA A 19 40.88 -26.55 31.80
N ALA A 20 39.80 -26.51 32.59
CA ALA A 20 38.74 -27.51 32.57
C ALA A 20 38.06 -27.58 31.19
N TYR A 21 37.68 -26.44 30.61
CA TYR A 21 37.10 -26.36 29.27
C TYR A 21 38.05 -26.91 28.20
N ALA A 22 39.34 -26.54 28.23
CA ALA A 22 40.33 -27.05 27.28
C ALA A 22 40.48 -28.58 27.37
N ALA A 23 40.47 -29.14 28.57
CA ALA A 23 40.50 -30.58 28.79
C ALA A 23 39.23 -31.27 28.26
N LEU A 24 38.05 -30.69 28.49
CA LEU A 24 36.78 -31.17 27.96
C LEU A 24 36.72 -31.07 26.43
N ARG A 25 37.24 -30.00 25.83
CA ARG A 25 37.31 -29.85 24.37
C ARG A 25 38.16 -30.93 23.74
N ALA A 26 39.34 -31.21 24.30
CA ALA A 26 40.20 -32.31 23.85
C ALA A 26 39.52 -33.68 23.98
N LEU A 27 38.66 -33.85 25.00
CA LEU A 27 37.85 -35.05 25.16
C LEU A 27 36.76 -35.16 24.09
N VAL A 28 36.10 -34.05 23.72
CA VAL A 28 35.14 -34.01 22.60
C VAL A 28 35.83 -34.38 21.28
N GLU A 29 37.02 -33.88 20.99
CA GLU A 29 37.79 -34.23 19.78
C GLU A 29 38.07 -35.75 19.70
N ARG A 30 38.35 -36.39 20.84
CA ARG A 30 38.51 -37.85 20.92
C ARG A 30 37.20 -38.62 20.80
N LEU A 31 36.09 -38.05 21.27
CA LEU A 31 34.76 -38.64 21.08
C LEU A 31 34.34 -38.54 19.61
N ASP A 32 34.74 -37.48 18.93
CA ASP A 32 34.40 -37.27 17.53
C ASP A 32 35.12 -38.25 16.59
N ASP A 33 36.40 -38.53 16.84
CA ASP A 33 37.16 -39.54 16.07
C ASP A 33 36.66 -40.98 16.37
N PRO A 34 36.09 -41.71 15.38
CA PRO A 34 35.62 -43.08 15.56
C PRO A 34 36.68 -44.05 16.10
N LYS A 35 37.97 -43.78 15.87
CA LYS A 35 39.07 -44.64 16.36
C LYS A 35 39.30 -44.51 17.86
N THR A 36 38.99 -43.36 18.45
CA THR A 36 39.27 -43.06 19.86
C THR A 36 37.99 -42.91 20.71
N ARG A 37 36.82 -42.83 20.06
CA ARG A 37 35.49 -42.66 20.67
C ARG A 37 35.17 -43.65 21.79
N VAL A 38 35.40 -44.94 21.56
CA VAL A 38 35.07 -45.99 22.55
C VAL A 38 35.83 -45.76 23.85
N GLN A 39 37.15 -45.56 23.77
CA GLN A 39 37.98 -45.32 24.95
C GLN A 39 37.67 -43.97 25.63
N ALA A 40 37.35 -42.94 24.85
CA ALA A 40 36.94 -41.65 25.39
C ALA A 40 35.59 -41.72 26.13
N ARG A 41 34.64 -42.55 25.65
CA ARG A 41 33.36 -42.76 26.31
C ARG A 41 33.47 -43.60 27.59
N ILE A 42 34.35 -44.61 27.61
CA ILE A 42 34.67 -45.37 28.83
C ILE A 42 35.27 -44.44 29.87
N PHE A 43 36.22 -43.59 29.48
CA PHE A 43 36.79 -42.56 30.35
C PHE A 43 35.71 -41.64 30.95
N LEU A 44 34.73 -41.19 30.15
CA LEU A 44 33.59 -40.41 30.65
C LEU A 44 32.74 -41.18 31.67
N SER A 45 32.51 -42.49 31.47
CA SER A 45 31.81 -43.34 32.45
C SER A 45 32.56 -43.38 33.78
N ASP A 46 33.88 -43.53 33.74
CA ASP A 46 34.72 -43.58 34.94
C ASP A 46 34.78 -42.23 35.66
N LEU A 47 34.78 -41.13 34.90
CA LEU A 47 34.66 -39.78 35.44
C LEU A 47 33.32 -39.56 36.13
N GLN A 48 32.20 -39.99 35.53
CA GLN A 48 30.87 -39.90 36.14
C GLN A 48 30.78 -40.71 37.45
N LYS A 49 31.33 -41.93 37.47
CA LYS A 49 31.34 -42.80 38.67
C LYS A 49 32.07 -42.19 39.85
N ARG A 50 32.95 -41.19 39.62
CA ARG A 50 33.67 -40.47 40.68
C ARG A 50 32.76 -39.54 41.49
N PHE A 51 31.63 -39.11 40.94
CA PHE A 51 30.71 -38.14 41.54
C PHE A 51 29.27 -38.69 41.56
N PRO A 52 28.97 -39.71 42.39
CA PRO A 52 27.70 -40.44 42.32
C PRO A 52 26.52 -39.76 43.03
N SER A 53 26.75 -38.69 43.81
CA SER A 53 25.71 -37.97 44.55
C SER A 53 25.65 -36.50 44.16
N LYS A 54 24.49 -35.86 44.36
CA LYS A 54 24.29 -34.43 44.09
C LYS A 54 25.30 -33.55 44.85
N GLU A 55 25.53 -33.85 46.14
CA GLU A 55 26.53 -33.14 46.95
C GLU A 55 27.97 -33.30 46.41
N ALA A 56 28.31 -34.45 45.84
CA ALA A 56 29.61 -34.67 45.20
C ALA A 56 29.71 -33.92 43.86
N SER A 57 28.60 -33.81 43.13
CA SER A 57 28.47 -33.04 41.90
C SER A 57 28.62 -31.53 42.15
N ASP A 58 27.96 -30.99 43.18
CA ASP A 58 28.08 -29.57 43.54
C ASP A 58 29.51 -29.22 43.98
N LYS A 59 30.16 -30.09 44.77
CA LYS A 59 31.59 -29.94 45.10
C LYS A 59 32.50 -30.05 43.88
N CYS A 60 32.13 -30.85 42.88
CA CYS A 60 32.85 -30.96 41.61
C CYS A 60 32.80 -29.64 40.84
N PHE A 61 31.65 -28.95 40.86
CA PHE A 61 31.50 -27.64 40.23
C PHE A 61 32.41 -26.59 40.88
N GLU A 62 32.42 -26.53 42.21
CA GLU A 62 33.24 -25.60 42.98
C GLU A 62 34.75 -25.86 42.85
N THR A 63 35.17 -27.13 42.75
CA THR A 63 36.58 -27.53 42.80
C THR A 63 37.21 -27.72 41.42
N TYR A 64 36.45 -28.27 40.48
CA TYR A 64 36.95 -28.71 39.16
C TYR A 64 36.29 -27.95 38.00
N ASN A 65 35.45 -26.96 38.27
CA ASN A 65 34.83 -26.09 37.25
C ASN A 65 33.95 -26.83 36.23
N PHE A 66 33.35 -27.97 36.62
CA PHE A 66 32.28 -28.64 35.88
C PHE A 66 31.41 -29.48 36.81
N ARG A 67 30.18 -29.75 36.39
CA ARG A 67 29.21 -30.58 37.12
C ARG A 67 28.58 -31.62 36.21
N ILE A 68 28.27 -32.81 36.74
CA ILE A 68 27.56 -33.88 36.00
C ILE A 68 26.28 -34.23 36.76
N ASP A 69 25.14 -33.93 36.17
CA ASP A 69 23.84 -34.19 36.78
C ASP A 69 22.91 -34.99 35.87
N ASP A 70 22.01 -35.73 36.49
CA ASP A 70 20.92 -36.42 35.81
C ASP A 70 19.66 -35.53 35.79
N ILE A 71 19.13 -35.26 34.59
CA ILE A 71 17.81 -34.67 34.36
C ILE A 71 16.81 -35.81 34.20
N PHE A 72 15.79 -35.84 35.05
CA PHE A 72 14.72 -36.85 34.97
C PHE A 72 13.61 -36.37 34.04
N LEU A 73 13.24 -37.20 33.07
CA LEU A 73 12.13 -36.94 32.15
C LEU A 73 10.87 -37.60 32.72
N ASP A 74 9.75 -36.86 32.74
CA ASP A 74 8.55 -37.26 33.47
C ASP A 74 7.91 -38.56 32.94
N GLN A 75 7.35 -39.34 33.86
CA GLN A 75 6.99 -40.75 33.71
C GLN A 75 5.48 -40.95 33.91
N TYR A 76 4.67 -40.78 32.86
CA TYR A 76 3.31 -41.30 32.89
C TYR A 76 3.31 -42.83 32.69
N GLU A 77 2.36 -43.53 33.31
CA GLU A 77 2.23 -44.98 33.18
C GLU A 77 2.11 -45.38 31.69
N GLY A 78 3.12 -46.09 31.17
CA GLY A 78 3.16 -46.56 29.78
C GLY A 78 4.24 -45.95 28.88
N TYR A 79 4.98 -44.91 29.32
CA TYR A 79 6.10 -44.35 28.54
C TYR A 79 7.28 -45.35 28.44
N GLN A 80 7.67 -45.70 27.21
CA GLN A 80 8.74 -46.68 26.94
C GLN A 80 10.10 -46.05 26.58
N GLY A 81 10.22 -44.71 26.57
CA GLY A 81 11.47 -44.02 26.27
C GLY A 81 12.43 -43.91 27.46
N ARG A 82 13.61 -43.33 27.22
CA ARG A 82 14.62 -43.08 28.26
C ARG A 82 14.07 -42.18 29.38
N LYS A 83 14.32 -42.59 30.63
CA LYS A 83 13.80 -41.95 31.86
C LYS A 83 14.69 -40.84 32.41
N LYS A 84 15.96 -40.78 32.00
CA LYS A 84 16.94 -39.80 32.49
C LYS A 84 17.95 -39.43 31.41
N LEU A 85 18.38 -38.17 31.40
CA LEU A 85 19.51 -37.68 30.60
C LEU A 85 20.65 -37.31 31.53
N THR A 86 21.84 -37.85 31.28
CA THR A 86 23.05 -37.41 32.00
C THR A 86 23.64 -36.23 31.26
N THR A 87 23.84 -35.12 31.96
CA THR A 87 24.31 -33.86 31.39
C THR A 87 25.49 -33.31 32.17
N MET A 88 26.42 -32.70 31.45
CA MET A 88 27.53 -31.94 31.99
C MET A 88 27.32 -30.45 31.73
N VAL A 89 27.78 -29.62 32.66
CA VAL A 89 27.74 -28.16 32.56
C VAL A 89 28.99 -27.55 33.19
N ILE A 90 29.38 -26.36 32.73
CA ILE A 90 30.57 -25.60 33.17
C ILE A 90 30.14 -24.17 33.57
N PRO A 91 30.96 -23.42 34.32
CA PRO A 91 30.62 -22.07 34.80
C PRO A 91 30.21 -21.06 33.75
N SER A 92 30.63 -21.23 32.49
CA SER A 92 30.33 -20.31 31.38
C SER A 92 29.02 -20.62 30.64
N ILE A 93 28.16 -21.51 31.16
CA ILE A 93 26.87 -21.90 30.57
C ILE A 93 25.81 -21.94 31.69
N PHE A 94 24.57 -21.54 31.39
CA PHE A 94 23.45 -21.64 32.32
C PHE A 94 23.16 -23.09 32.75
N LEU A 95 22.85 -23.26 34.04
CA LEU A 95 22.36 -24.51 34.60
C LEU A 95 20.90 -24.75 34.15
N PRO A 96 20.48 -26.00 33.91
CA PRO A 96 19.06 -26.33 33.74
C PRO A 96 18.24 -25.84 34.95
N GLU A 97 17.39 -24.86 34.72
CA GLU A 97 16.59 -24.16 35.72
C GLU A 97 15.11 -24.08 35.31
N ASP A 98 14.28 -23.42 36.15
CA ASP A 98 12.82 -23.32 35.99
C ASP A 98 12.39 -22.87 34.58
N TRP A 99 13.17 -22.02 33.90
CA TRP A 99 12.90 -21.62 32.51
C TRP A 99 12.93 -22.80 31.55
N SER A 100 14.01 -23.57 31.58
CA SER A 100 14.21 -24.72 30.69
C SER A 100 13.24 -25.87 31.01
N PHE A 101 12.91 -26.09 32.28
CA PHE A 101 11.92 -27.08 32.70
C PHE A 101 10.50 -26.69 32.26
N THR A 102 10.09 -25.45 32.51
CA THR A 102 8.80 -24.91 32.05
C THR A 102 8.68 -25.04 30.53
N PHE A 103 9.77 -24.79 29.80
CA PHE A 103 9.76 -24.91 28.35
C PHE A 103 9.50 -26.35 27.91
N TYR A 104 10.24 -27.32 28.45
CA TYR A 104 10.04 -28.74 28.13
C TYR A 104 8.64 -29.25 28.54
N GLU A 105 8.11 -28.82 29.68
CA GLU A 105 6.73 -29.09 30.09
C GLU A 105 5.72 -28.56 29.05
N GLY A 106 5.95 -27.36 28.52
CA GLY A 106 5.16 -26.79 27.44
C GLY A 106 5.22 -27.61 26.15
N LEU A 107 6.41 -28.09 25.77
CA LEU A 107 6.58 -28.98 24.61
C LEU A 107 5.77 -30.29 24.79
N ASN A 108 5.69 -30.81 26.01
CA ASN A 108 4.92 -32.01 26.34
C ASN A 108 3.39 -31.84 26.22
N ARG A 109 2.88 -30.61 26.05
CA ARG A 109 1.43 -30.38 25.86
C ARG A 109 0.96 -30.67 24.43
N HIS A 110 1.88 -30.85 23.48
CA HIS A 110 1.55 -31.24 22.12
C HIS A 110 1.41 -32.77 21.96
N PRO A 111 0.68 -33.25 20.93
CA PRO A 111 0.64 -34.68 20.59
C PRO A 111 2.04 -35.22 20.25
N ASP A 112 2.29 -36.51 20.51
CA ASP A 112 3.59 -37.17 20.26
C ASP A 112 4.07 -37.10 18.80
N SER A 113 3.19 -36.80 17.84
CA SER A 113 3.57 -36.62 16.43
C SER A 113 4.18 -35.25 16.11
N ILE A 114 4.29 -34.33 17.08
CA ILE A 114 4.64 -32.93 16.82
C ILE A 114 6.03 -32.75 16.19
N PHE A 115 7.05 -33.48 16.64
CA PHE A 115 8.41 -33.42 16.11
C PHE A 115 8.79 -34.64 15.25
N ARG A 116 7.96 -35.69 15.21
CA ARG A 116 8.26 -36.92 14.48
C ARG A 116 8.51 -36.67 13.00
N ASP A 117 9.63 -37.20 12.51
CA ASP A 117 10.12 -37.06 11.14
C ASP A 117 10.35 -35.60 10.69
N ARG A 118 10.34 -34.63 11.61
CA ARG A 118 10.53 -33.21 11.29
C ARG A 118 11.99 -32.78 11.34
N THR A 119 12.31 -31.74 10.57
CA THR A 119 13.53 -30.95 10.77
C THR A 119 13.27 -29.84 11.78
N VAL A 120 14.04 -29.84 12.88
CA VAL A 120 13.86 -28.97 14.04
C VAL A 120 15.11 -28.11 14.25
N ALA A 121 14.94 -26.84 14.62
CA ALA A 121 16.02 -26.04 15.20
C ALA A 121 15.65 -25.63 16.64
N GLU A 122 16.61 -25.75 17.56
CA GLU A 122 16.54 -25.19 18.89
C GLU A 122 17.42 -23.94 18.99
N LEU A 123 16.83 -22.81 19.38
CA LEU A 123 17.52 -21.55 19.62
C LEU A 123 17.89 -21.41 21.10
N GLY A 124 19.17 -21.17 21.37
CA GLY A 124 19.70 -21.07 22.74
C GLY A 124 19.78 -22.44 23.39
N CYS A 125 20.41 -23.42 22.72
CA CYS A 125 20.42 -24.80 23.20
C CYS A 125 21.22 -24.99 24.51
N GLY A 126 22.09 -24.04 24.89
CA GLY A 126 22.86 -24.10 26.13
C GLY A 126 23.74 -25.36 26.19
N ASN A 127 23.48 -26.25 27.15
CA ASN A 127 24.20 -27.52 27.25
C ASN A 127 23.58 -28.67 26.40
N GLY A 128 22.55 -28.38 25.58
CA GLY A 128 21.97 -29.27 24.59
C GLY A 128 20.94 -30.27 25.11
N TRP A 129 20.57 -30.23 26.39
CA TRP A 129 19.71 -31.26 26.99
C TRP A 129 18.31 -31.33 26.38
N ILE A 130 17.71 -30.20 26.00
CA ILE A 130 16.38 -30.16 25.38
C ILE A 130 16.45 -30.71 23.96
N SER A 131 17.43 -30.33 23.13
CA SER A 131 17.67 -30.94 21.81
C SER A 131 17.75 -32.46 21.89
N ILE A 132 18.49 -32.99 22.87
CA ILE A 132 18.63 -34.44 23.10
C ILE A 132 17.29 -35.05 23.56
N ALA A 133 16.59 -34.40 24.49
CA ALA A 133 15.27 -34.84 24.96
C ALA A 133 14.25 -34.88 23.81
N ILE A 134 14.29 -33.88 22.92
CA ILE A 134 13.42 -33.84 21.74
C ILE A 134 13.68 -35.03 20.83
N ALA A 135 14.95 -35.30 20.56
CA ALA A 135 15.37 -36.40 19.69
C ALA A 135 14.98 -37.77 20.24
N GLU A 136 15.18 -37.97 21.54
CA GLU A 136 14.89 -39.21 22.26
C GLU A 136 13.38 -39.51 22.31
N LYS A 137 12.56 -38.50 22.62
CA LYS A 137 11.13 -38.69 22.84
C LYS A 137 10.33 -38.76 21.54
N TRP A 138 10.59 -37.86 20.60
CA TRP A 138 9.69 -37.64 19.46
C TRP A 138 10.27 -38.07 18.11
N LEU A 139 11.49 -38.62 18.06
CA LEU A 139 12.09 -39.19 16.85
C LEU A 139 12.04 -38.26 15.60
N PRO A 140 12.55 -37.02 15.69
CA PRO A 140 12.67 -36.11 14.54
C PRO A 140 13.65 -36.63 13.50
N SER A 141 13.51 -36.16 12.26
CA SER A 141 14.49 -36.44 11.20
C SER A 141 15.85 -35.83 11.51
N LYS A 142 15.84 -34.58 12.03
CA LYS A 142 17.05 -33.87 12.46
C LYS A 142 16.71 -32.77 13.47
N VAL A 143 17.58 -32.54 14.44
CA VAL A 143 17.57 -31.41 15.38
C VAL A 143 18.89 -30.65 15.25
N TYR A 144 18.81 -29.37 14.95
CA TYR A 144 19.94 -28.43 14.99
C TYR A 144 19.87 -27.62 16.28
N GLY A 145 20.72 -27.92 17.25
CA GLY A 145 20.90 -27.08 18.43
C GLY A 145 21.82 -25.91 18.11
N LEU A 146 21.33 -24.68 18.28
CA LEU A 146 22.00 -23.46 17.90
C LEU A 146 22.27 -22.61 19.13
N ASP A 147 23.53 -22.19 19.31
CA ASP A 147 23.92 -21.29 20.38
C ASP A 147 25.02 -20.34 19.90
N ILE A 148 25.03 -19.10 20.41
CA ILE A 148 26.07 -18.12 20.09
C ILE A 148 27.32 -18.35 20.93
N ASN A 149 27.20 -19.00 22.10
CA ASN A 149 28.33 -19.29 22.96
C ASN A 149 29.06 -20.55 22.44
N PRO A 150 30.30 -20.42 21.94
CA PRO A 150 31.00 -21.55 21.36
C PRO A 150 31.33 -22.65 22.39
N ARG A 151 31.48 -22.29 23.69
CA ARG A 151 31.65 -23.29 24.75
C ARG A 151 30.39 -24.11 24.96
N ALA A 152 29.21 -23.48 24.85
CA ALA A 152 27.91 -24.14 24.95
C ALA A 152 27.74 -25.23 23.87
N VAL A 153 28.14 -24.92 22.64
CA VAL A 153 28.14 -25.87 21.51
C VAL A 153 29.03 -27.08 21.80
N LYS A 154 30.27 -26.88 22.28
CA LYS A 154 31.18 -28.00 22.59
C LYS A 154 30.67 -28.88 23.72
N ILE A 155 30.11 -28.29 24.77
CA ILE A 155 29.52 -29.03 25.88
C ILE A 155 28.26 -29.79 25.43
N SER A 156 27.46 -29.21 24.54
CA SER A 156 26.30 -29.89 23.93
C SER A 156 26.71 -31.14 23.15
N TRP A 157 27.80 -31.09 22.38
CA TRP A 157 28.39 -32.27 21.73
C TRP A 157 28.83 -33.33 22.74
N LEU A 158 29.49 -32.93 23.84
CA LEU A 158 29.87 -33.86 24.91
C LEU A 158 28.64 -34.55 25.52
N ASN A 159 27.58 -33.79 25.80
CA ASN A 159 26.32 -34.31 26.33
C ASN A 159 25.59 -35.22 25.34
N LEU A 160 25.69 -34.96 24.05
CA LEU A 160 25.18 -35.85 23.02
C LEU A 160 25.89 -37.20 23.07
N TYR A 161 27.22 -37.22 23.12
CA TYR A 161 28.00 -38.47 23.23
C TYR A 161 27.72 -39.24 24.53
N LEU A 162 27.53 -38.53 25.66
CA LEU A 162 27.15 -39.13 26.94
C LEU A 162 25.84 -39.93 26.83
N ASN A 163 24.89 -39.43 26.04
CA ASN A 163 23.57 -40.02 25.91
C ASN A 163 23.45 -40.97 24.71
N ALA A 164 24.19 -40.75 23.63
CA ALA A 164 24.11 -41.56 22.41
C ALA A 164 24.85 -42.91 22.50
N LEU A 165 25.78 -43.04 23.45
CA LEU A 165 26.61 -44.22 23.64
C LEU A 165 26.40 -44.81 25.05
N ASP A 166 26.42 -46.15 25.15
CA ASP A 166 26.39 -46.87 26.42
C ASP A 166 27.71 -46.72 27.21
N GLU A 167 27.78 -47.30 28.41
CA GLU A 167 28.98 -47.21 29.26
C GLU A 167 30.24 -47.85 28.64
N ASN A 168 30.05 -48.76 27.67
CA ASN A 168 31.11 -49.46 26.93
C ASN A 168 31.46 -48.76 25.61
N GLY A 169 30.88 -47.60 25.33
CA GLY A 169 31.11 -46.86 24.08
C GLY A 169 30.37 -47.38 22.86
N GLN A 170 29.39 -48.28 23.04
CA GLN A 170 28.58 -48.79 21.93
C GLN A 170 27.39 -47.87 21.65
N PRO A 171 27.00 -47.66 20.37
CA PRO A 171 25.84 -46.83 20.04
C PRO A 171 24.53 -47.38 20.58
N VAL A 172 23.71 -46.48 21.12
CA VAL A 172 22.34 -46.79 21.55
C VAL A 172 21.39 -46.50 20.40
N TYR A 173 20.63 -47.51 19.99
CA TYR A 173 19.69 -47.42 18.88
C TYR A 173 18.25 -47.24 19.38
N ASP A 174 17.51 -46.37 18.68
CA ASP A 174 16.07 -46.23 18.83
C ASP A 174 15.29 -47.31 18.05
N GLY A 175 13.95 -47.23 18.12
CA GLY A 175 13.05 -48.16 17.42
C GLY A 175 13.13 -48.13 15.89
N GLU A 176 13.78 -47.12 15.31
CA GLU A 176 14.00 -46.95 13.86
C GLU A 176 15.44 -47.31 13.45
N LYS A 177 16.23 -47.90 14.37
CA LYS A 177 17.65 -48.25 14.18
C LYS A 177 18.54 -47.04 13.89
N LYS A 178 18.16 -45.86 14.35
CA LYS A 178 19.00 -44.65 14.37
C LYS A 178 19.51 -44.39 15.79
N THR A 179 20.57 -43.62 15.88
CA THR A 179 21.17 -43.17 17.14
C THR A 179 20.89 -41.69 17.33
N LEU A 180 21.08 -41.17 18.54
CA LEU A 180 21.02 -39.72 18.78
C LEU A 180 22.06 -38.95 17.93
N LEU A 181 23.20 -39.56 17.59
CA LEU A 181 24.22 -38.97 16.70
C LEU A 181 23.71 -38.81 15.26
N ASP A 182 22.77 -39.64 14.82
CA ASP A 182 22.14 -39.48 13.50
C ASP A 182 21.12 -38.34 13.50
N ARG A 183 20.52 -38.04 14.66
CA ARG A 183 19.38 -37.12 14.80
C ARG A 183 19.77 -35.72 15.25
N VAL A 184 20.83 -35.51 16.03
CA VAL A 184 21.16 -34.20 16.63
C VAL A 184 22.51 -33.69 16.16
N GLU A 185 22.59 -32.39 15.87
CA GLU A 185 23.84 -31.66 15.64
C GLU A 185 23.83 -30.33 16.38
N PHE A 186 25.01 -29.83 16.78
CA PHE A 186 25.15 -28.54 17.42
C PHE A 186 26.10 -27.63 16.65
N HIS A 187 25.69 -26.37 16.46
CA HIS A 187 26.43 -25.39 15.67
C HIS A 187 26.47 -24.04 16.37
N GLU A 188 27.60 -23.34 16.22
CA GLU A 188 27.69 -21.93 16.62
C GLU A 188 26.85 -21.09 15.65
N SER A 189 25.92 -20.30 16.19
CA SER A 189 24.98 -19.53 15.38
C SER A 189 24.41 -18.35 16.17
N ASP A 190 24.42 -17.17 15.55
CA ASP A 190 23.56 -16.06 15.97
C ASP A 190 22.13 -16.35 15.48
N LEU A 191 21.27 -16.76 16.42
CA LEU A 191 19.91 -17.24 16.14
C LEU A 191 19.88 -18.26 15.00
N LEU A 192 19.23 -17.95 13.88
CA LEU A 192 19.02 -18.84 12.73
C LEU A 192 20.03 -18.65 11.60
N ALA A 193 21.11 -17.89 11.82
CA ALA A 193 22.14 -17.62 10.82
C ALA A 193 22.67 -18.91 10.17
N TYR A 194 23.04 -19.92 10.98
CA TYR A 194 23.52 -21.21 10.45
C TYR A 194 22.53 -21.87 9.49
N CYS A 195 21.23 -21.91 9.84
CA CYS A 195 20.21 -22.49 8.97
C CYS A 195 20.03 -21.69 7.68
N ARG A 196 20.07 -20.36 7.76
CA ARG A 196 19.93 -19.47 6.60
C ARG A 196 21.10 -19.61 5.64
N ASP A 197 22.33 -19.59 6.15
CA ASP A 197 23.55 -19.63 5.35
C ASP A 197 23.74 -20.99 4.66
N ASN A 198 23.20 -22.06 5.25
CA ASN A 198 23.22 -23.41 4.69
C ASN A 198 21.92 -23.79 3.92
N GLY A 199 20.98 -22.85 3.73
CA GLY A 199 19.74 -23.10 3.00
C GLY A 199 18.81 -24.15 3.62
N ILE A 200 18.89 -24.35 4.94
CA ILE A 200 18.12 -25.35 5.69
C ILE A 200 16.69 -24.84 5.90
N GLN A 201 15.71 -25.62 5.44
CA GLN A 201 14.28 -25.35 5.67
C GLN A 201 13.76 -26.14 6.89
N LEU A 202 13.11 -25.44 7.81
CA LEU A 202 12.71 -25.98 9.11
C LEU A 202 11.20 -26.25 9.18
N GLU A 203 10.79 -27.32 9.84
CA GLU A 203 9.37 -27.58 10.15
C GLU A 203 9.02 -27.16 11.58
N ARG A 204 10.02 -27.11 12.47
CA ARG A 204 9.85 -26.69 13.85
C ARG A 204 11.00 -25.77 14.24
N ILE A 205 10.67 -24.70 14.93
CA ILE A 205 11.65 -23.83 15.59
C ILE A 205 11.23 -23.76 17.04
N VAL A 206 12.10 -24.15 17.95
CA VAL A 206 11.88 -24.08 19.38
C VAL A 206 12.91 -23.12 19.97
N GLY A 207 12.52 -22.25 20.89
CA GLY A 207 13.45 -21.30 21.48
C GLY A 207 13.15 -21.00 22.94
N CYS A 208 14.16 -21.18 23.79
CA CYS A 208 14.19 -20.64 25.14
C CYS A 208 15.32 -19.61 25.20
N ILE A 209 15.09 -18.46 24.56
CA ILE A 209 16.10 -17.41 24.41
C ILE A 209 15.87 -16.26 25.40
N PRO A 210 16.92 -15.49 25.73
CA PRO A 210 16.88 -14.48 26.78
C PRO A 210 15.95 -13.29 26.50
N GLN A 211 15.49 -12.63 27.57
CA GLN A 211 14.74 -11.37 27.51
C GLN A 211 15.50 -10.26 28.26
N ILE A 212 16.24 -9.43 27.53
CA ILE A 212 17.17 -8.43 28.11
C ILE A 212 16.60 -7.02 27.95
N LEU A 213 16.44 -6.32 29.06
CA LEU A 213 16.02 -4.92 29.09
C LEU A 213 17.25 -4.02 28.90
N ASN A 214 17.15 -2.99 28.04
CA ASN A 214 18.24 -2.05 27.73
C ASN A 214 19.56 -2.75 27.32
N PRO A 215 19.58 -3.42 26.15
CA PRO A 215 20.78 -4.10 25.65
C PRO A 215 22.01 -3.17 25.56
N ASN A 216 23.19 -3.67 25.95
CA ASN A 216 24.45 -2.93 25.82
C ASN A 216 24.89 -2.85 24.34
N PRO A 217 24.92 -1.66 23.71
CA PRO A 217 25.25 -1.52 22.30
C PRO A 217 26.68 -1.98 21.94
N ASP A 218 27.62 -1.96 22.89
CA ASP A 218 29.01 -2.39 22.69
C ASP A 218 29.22 -3.91 22.85
N ALA A 219 28.17 -4.67 23.19
CA ALA A 219 28.30 -6.12 23.39
C ALA A 219 28.56 -6.89 22.09
N MET A 220 27.94 -6.45 20.97
CA MET A 220 28.06 -7.11 19.65
C MET A 220 29.30 -6.68 18.84
N SER A 221 29.97 -5.58 19.21
CA SER A 221 31.17 -5.10 18.49
C SER A 221 32.46 -5.84 18.87
N LYS A 222 32.40 -6.69 19.90
CA LYS A 222 33.51 -7.53 20.36
C LYS A 222 33.51 -8.86 19.60
N MET A 223 34.65 -9.26 19.03
CA MET A 223 34.81 -10.60 18.45
C MET A 223 34.51 -11.66 19.52
N ILE A 224 33.44 -12.43 19.32
CA ILE A 224 33.11 -13.59 20.14
C ILE A 224 34.12 -14.68 19.80
N THR A 225 34.92 -15.09 20.78
CA THR A 225 35.90 -16.18 20.62
C THR A 225 35.84 -17.09 21.84
N GLU A 226 36.19 -18.37 21.68
CA GLU A 226 36.28 -19.34 22.78
C GLU A 226 37.21 -18.90 23.93
N ASN A 227 38.13 -17.97 23.65
CA ASN A 227 39.12 -17.43 24.58
C ASN A 227 38.63 -16.20 25.39
N ALA A 228 37.38 -15.79 25.24
CA ALA A 228 36.81 -14.70 26.04
C ALA A 228 36.62 -15.14 27.51
N SER A 229 36.52 -14.16 28.42
CA SER A 229 36.38 -14.45 29.86
C SER A 229 35.09 -15.22 30.15
N GLU A 230 35.10 -16.04 31.21
CA GLU A 230 33.94 -16.86 31.61
C GLU A 230 32.71 -16.00 31.90
N GLU A 231 32.87 -14.87 32.59
CA GLU A 231 31.81 -13.89 32.82
C GLU A 231 31.26 -13.32 31.52
N PHE A 232 32.11 -13.03 30.53
CA PHE A 232 31.67 -12.52 29.23
C PHE A 232 30.88 -13.60 28.47
N LEU A 233 31.36 -14.84 28.43
CA LEU A 233 30.67 -15.95 27.77
C LEU A 233 29.37 -16.35 28.48
N TYR A 234 29.33 -16.27 29.80
CA TYR A 234 28.09 -16.40 30.58
C TYR A 234 27.13 -15.25 30.29
N SER A 235 27.63 -14.03 30.10
CA SER A 235 26.83 -12.88 29.68
C SER A 235 26.43 -12.91 28.19
N LEU A 236 27.05 -13.76 27.35
CA LEU A 236 26.58 -13.98 25.97
C LEU A 236 25.25 -14.68 25.94
N SER A 237 24.84 -15.38 27.00
CA SER A 237 23.45 -15.79 27.16
C SER A 237 22.53 -14.65 27.61
N ASN A 238 23.01 -13.41 27.57
CA ASN A 238 22.25 -12.15 27.61
C ASN A 238 22.67 -11.21 26.46
N TYR A 239 23.19 -11.76 25.36
CA TYR A 239 23.54 -10.97 24.18
C TYR A 239 22.30 -10.38 23.53
N CYS A 240 22.23 -9.07 23.49
CA CYS A 240 21.33 -8.36 22.60
C CYS A 240 21.94 -6.97 22.40
N ALA A 241 21.91 -6.47 21.17
CA ALA A 241 22.01 -5.04 20.89
C ALA A 241 20.59 -4.49 20.69
N LEU A 242 20.41 -3.16 20.72
CA LEU A 242 19.13 -2.57 20.29
C LEU A 242 18.85 -3.02 18.85
N GLN A 243 17.72 -3.67 18.63
CA GLN A 243 17.32 -4.19 17.31
C GLN A 243 16.56 -3.15 16.48
N GLY A 244 16.17 -2.03 17.10
CA GLY A 244 15.37 -0.97 16.50
C GLY A 244 13.87 -1.27 16.51
N PHE A 245 13.42 -2.26 17.29
CA PHE A 245 12.02 -2.66 17.41
C PHE A 245 11.32 -1.95 18.58
N VAL A 246 9.99 -1.78 18.47
CA VAL A 246 9.15 -1.34 19.60
C VAL A 246 9.28 -2.29 20.79
N GLU A 247 9.54 -3.56 20.51
CA GLU A 247 9.75 -4.66 21.46
C GLU A 247 11.04 -4.54 22.29
N ASP A 248 12.02 -3.75 21.85
CA ASP A 248 13.28 -3.54 22.58
C ASP A 248 13.03 -2.92 23.96
N GLN A 249 12.06 -2.01 24.07
CA GLN A 249 11.72 -1.36 25.35
C GLN A 249 11.17 -2.35 26.40
N PHE A 250 10.74 -3.55 25.97
CA PHE A 250 10.21 -4.61 26.83
C PHE A 250 11.17 -5.79 26.97
N GLY A 251 12.37 -5.68 26.39
CA GLY A 251 13.37 -6.75 26.35
C GLY A 251 12.98 -7.95 25.49
N LEU A 252 12.14 -7.71 24.48
CA LEU A 252 11.65 -8.73 23.55
C LEU A 252 12.30 -8.65 22.14
N GLY A 253 13.27 -7.75 21.95
CA GLY A 253 13.93 -7.49 20.66
C GLY A 253 14.57 -8.74 20.03
N LEU A 254 15.30 -9.53 20.83
CA LEU A 254 15.94 -10.76 20.36
C LEU A 254 14.91 -11.79 19.85
N ILE A 255 13.77 -11.91 20.55
CA ILE A 255 12.67 -12.81 20.16
C ILE A 255 11.99 -12.30 18.89
N ALA A 256 11.76 -11.00 18.78
CA ALA A 256 11.23 -10.37 17.58
C ALA A 256 12.11 -10.67 16.35
N ARG A 257 13.44 -10.52 16.48
CA ARG A 257 14.40 -10.89 15.43
C ARG A 257 14.36 -12.38 15.11
N ALA A 258 14.35 -13.26 16.12
CA ALA A 258 14.28 -14.70 15.94
C ALA A 258 13.02 -15.13 15.17
N VAL A 259 11.88 -14.49 15.45
CA VAL A 259 10.62 -14.73 14.74
C VAL A 259 10.74 -14.31 13.28
N GLU A 260 11.26 -13.11 12.99
CA GLU A 260 11.43 -12.63 11.60
C GLU A 260 12.42 -13.48 10.79
N GLU A 261 13.56 -13.85 11.37
CA GLU A 261 14.49 -14.80 10.75
C GLU A 261 13.82 -16.17 10.55
N GLY A 262 12.98 -16.58 11.50
CA GLY A 262 12.18 -17.80 11.43
C GLY A 262 11.23 -17.81 10.24
N ILE A 263 10.57 -16.70 9.91
CA ILE A 263 9.67 -16.59 8.75
C ILE A 263 10.42 -16.95 7.46
N ALA A 264 11.70 -16.58 7.35
CA ALA A 264 12.50 -16.84 6.16
C ALA A 264 12.83 -18.34 5.95
N VAL A 265 12.98 -19.12 7.02
CA VAL A 265 13.46 -20.52 6.96
C VAL A 265 12.40 -21.56 7.28
N ILE A 266 11.30 -21.19 7.92
CA ILE A 266 10.25 -22.13 8.32
C ILE A 266 9.42 -22.55 7.10
N LYS A 267 9.08 -23.83 6.94
CA LYS A 267 8.13 -24.28 5.90
C LYS A 267 6.73 -23.73 6.17
N ALA A 268 5.86 -23.71 5.15
CA ALA A 268 4.53 -23.12 5.24
C ALA A 268 3.70 -23.66 6.44
N MET A 269 3.73 -24.97 6.68
CA MET A 269 3.01 -25.63 7.80
C MET A 269 3.88 -25.79 9.06
N GLY A 270 4.96 -25.03 9.16
CA GLY A 270 5.84 -25.10 10.32
C GLY A 270 5.27 -24.39 11.54
N ILE A 271 5.79 -24.75 12.71
CA ILE A 271 5.36 -24.22 14.01
C ILE A 271 6.58 -23.68 14.75
N MET A 272 6.45 -22.49 15.31
CA MET A 272 7.42 -21.93 16.24
C MET A 272 6.93 -22.07 17.67
N ILE A 273 7.78 -22.47 18.60
CA ILE A 273 7.43 -22.61 20.01
C ILE A 273 8.44 -21.86 20.86
N PHE A 274 7.98 -20.86 21.60
CA PHE A 274 8.85 -20.00 22.41
C PHE A 274 8.43 -20.01 23.88
N ASN A 275 9.42 -20.08 24.76
CA ASN A 275 9.25 -19.76 26.17
C ASN A 275 9.42 -18.26 26.40
N MET A 276 8.49 -17.64 27.11
CA MET A 276 8.43 -16.19 27.30
C MET A 276 8.21 -15.84 28.77
N GLY A 277 9.05 -14.96 29.30
CA GLY A 277 8.79 -14.28 30.55
C GLY A 277 7.61 -13.32 30.40
N GLY A 278 6.64 -13.42 31.32
CA GLY A 278 5.40 -12.65 31.33
C GLY A 278 5.50 -11.26 31.93
N ARG A 279 6.71 -10.77 32.27
CA ARG A 279 6.91 -9.42 32.87
C ARG A 279 6.26 -8.31 32.02
N PRO A 280 6.43 -8.27 30.67
CA PRO A 280 5.77 -7.27 29.81
C PRO A 280 4.24 -7.38 29.72
N GLY A 281 3.66 -8.41 30.34
CA GLY A 281 2.24 -8.72 30.26
C GLY A 281 1.87 -9.55 29.05
N GLN A 282 0.77 -10.30 29.19
CA GLN A 282 0.39 -11.33 28.22
C GLN A 282 0.01 -10.74 26.86
N GLY A 283 -0.63 -9.57 26.84
CA GLY A 283 -1.00 -8.87 25.62
C GLY A 283 0.21 -8.49 24.78
N VAL A 284 1.26 -7.96 25.40
CA VAL A 284 2.51 -7.59 24.71
C VAL A 284 3.22 -8.84 24.16
N CYS A 285 3.28 -9.90 24.97
CA CYS A 285 3.90 -11.16 24.57
C CYS A 285 3.23 -11.79 23.34
N LYS A 286 1.89 -11.80 23.29
CA LYS A 286 1.15 -12.32 22.13
C LYS A 286 1.29 -11.41 20.92
N ARG A 287 1.16 -10.09 21.13
CA ARG A 287 1.21 -9.10 20.06
C ARG A 287 2.52 -9.15 19.27
N LEU A 288 3.65 -9.50 19.90
CA LEU A 288 4.94 -9.71 19.22
C LEU A 288 4.83 -10.66 18.02
N PHE A 289 4.09 -11.76 18.18
CA PHE A 289 3.88 -12.77 17.14
C PHE A 289 2.71 -12.38 16.23
N GLU A 290 1.58 -11.95 16.80
CA GLU A 290 0.37 -11.62 16.04
C GLU A 290 0.64 -10.52 15.00
N ARG A 291 1.37 -9.46 15.38
CA ARG A 291 1.72 -8.38 14.44
C ARG A 291 2.61 -8.83 13.27
N ARG A 292 3.30 -9.98 13.41
CA ARG A 292 4.15 -10.60 12.38
C ARG A 292 3.39 -11.67 11.57
N GLY A 293 2.07 -11.74 11.74
CA GLY A 293 1.19 -12.62 10.99
C GLY A 293 1.09 -14.02 11.58
N PHE A 294 1.33 -14.22 12.88
CA PHE A 294 1.14 -15.51 13.52
C PHE A 294 -0.21 -15.63 14.24
N GLN A 295 -0.77 -16.83 14.24
CA GLN A 295 -1.79 -17.26 15.19
C GLN A 295 -1.08 -17.87 16.41
N VAL A 296 -1.44 -17.38 17.61
CA VAL A 296 -0.75 -17.71 18.86
C VAL A 296 -1.65 -18.52 19.79
N THR A 297 -1.18 -19.70 20.19
CA THR A 297 -1.82 -20.53 21.22
C THR A 297 -0.91 -20.61 22.44
N LYS A 298 -1.43 -20.28 23.62
CA LYS A 298 -0.69 -20.49 24.88
C LYS A 298 -0.85 -21.95 25.31
N LEU A 299 0.25 -22.70 25.31
CA LEU A 299 0.25 -24.13 25.64
C LEU A 299 0.32 -24.39 27.14
N TRP A 300 1.17 -23.61 27.81
CA TRP A 300 1.52 -23.79 29.20
C TRP A 300 1.87 -22.46 29.86
N GLN A 301 1.65 -22.39 31.17
CA GLN A 301 2.06 -21.26 31.98
C GLN A 301 2.33 -21.71 33.41
N THR A 302 3.42 -21.23 33.98
CA THR A 302 3.72 -21.35 35.42
C THR A 302 4.15 -19.99 35.98
N LYS A 303 4.35 -19.91 37.30
CA LYS A 303 4.95 -18.74 37.97
C LYS A 303 6.27 -19.16 38.57
N ILE A 304 7.28 -18.32 38.39
CA ILE A 304 8.60 -18.52 38.98
C ILE A 304 8.93 -17.34 39.88
N LEU A 305 9.72 -17.59 40.92
CA LEU A 305 10.21 -16.52 41.77
C LEU A 305 11.14 -15.63 40.96
N GLN A 306 10.97 -14.32 41.08
CA GLN A 306 11.98 -13.38 40.60
C GLN A 306 13.25 -13.66 41.42
N ALA A 307 14.37 -13.97 40.76
CA ALA A 307 15.62 -14.24 41.45
C ALA A 307 16.02 -13.02 42.29
N SER A 308 15.73 -13.11 43.59
CA SER A 308 15.91 -12.02 44.57
C SER A 308 17.02 -12.33 45.57
N GLU A 309 17.68 -13.49 45.48
CA GLU A 309 18.69 -13.91 46.45
C GLU A 309 20.04 -13.17 46.32
N LEU A 310 20.24 -12.38 45.25
CA LEU A 310 21.40 -11.49 45.12
C LEU A 310 21.10 -10.01 45.39
N PHE A 311 20.05 -9.67 46.14
CA PHE A 311 19.83 -8.26 46.54
C PHE A 311 20.94 -7.70 47.46
N LEU A 312 21.84 -8.54 47.98
CA LEU A 312 22.93 -8.18 48.89
C LEU A 312 24.34 -8.18 48.24
N ILE A 313 24.49 -8.64 47.00
CA ILE A 313 25.76 -8.70 46.28
C ILE A 313 25.48 -8.15 44.89
N GLY A 314 25.94 -6.94 44.59
CA GLY A 314 25.48 -6.12 43.45
C GLY A 314 25.88 -6.61 42.05
N GLU A 315 25.70 -7.90 41.72
CA GLU A 315 26.22 -8.54 40.51
C GLU A 315 25.15 -9.13 39.58
N ALA A 316 23.85 -9.07 39.90
CA ALA A 316 22.78 -9.52 39.00
C ALA A 316 22.00 -8.32 38.40
N SER A 317 22.51 -7.74 37.31
CA SER A 317 21.88 -6.60 36.60
C SER A 317 20.53 -6.94 35.92
N ASP A 318 20.28 -8.23 35.62
CA ASP A 318 19.29 -8.64 34.62
C ASP A 318 17.87 -8.89 35.20
N THR A 319 17.76 -8.84 36.53
CA THR A 319 16.52 -8.96 37.30
C THR A 319 16.08 -7.67 37.96
N ASP A 320 16.73 -6.55 37.65
CA ASP A 320 16.44 -5.26 38.28
C ASP A 320 15.08 -4.70 37.84
N ILE A 321 14.12 -4.73 38.76
CA ILE A 321 12.78 -4.17 38.57
C ILE A 321 12.84 -2.62 38.46
N SER A 322 13.92 -1.97 38.91
CA SER A 322 14.03 -0.51 38.93
C SER A 322 13.97 0.11 37.52
N ALA A 323 14.55 -0.54 36.51
CA ALA A 323 14.46 -0.10 35.12
C ALA A 323 13.00 -0.09 34.61
N LEU A 324 12.22 -1.09 35.01
CA LEU A 324 10.80 -1.21 34.65
C LEU A 324 9.94 -0.15 35.34
N VAL A 325 10.31 0.25 36.55
CA VAL A 325 9.67 1.36 37.28
C VAL A 325 9.82 2.69 36.53
N GLU A 326 11.01 2.97 36.00
CA GLU A 326 11.24 4.18 35.20
C GLU A 326 10.47 4.16 33.87
N ILE A 327 10.27 2.99 33.26
CA ILE A 327 9.41 2.85 32.08
C ILE A 327 7.95 3.15 32.45
N GLU A 328 7.40 2.57 33.54
CA GLU A 328 6.02 2.84 34.00
C GLU A 328 5.77 4.30 34.41
N LYS A 329 6.83 5.06 34.69
CA LYS A 329 6.74 6.48 35.01
C LYS A 329 6.53 7.33 33.77
N ASN A 330 7.11 6.92 32.64
CA ASN A 330 7.12 7.67 31.39
C ASN A 330 6.19 7.07 30.31
N SER A 331 5.53 5.94 30.60
CA SER A 331 4.66 5.20 29.68
C SER A 331 3.34 4.81 30.37
N PRO A 332 2.20 4.75 29.64
CA PRO A 332 0.94 4.22 30.17
C PRO A 332 0.96 2.69 30.38
N HIS A 333 2.00 2.00 29.92
CA HIS A 333 2.14 0.54 30.06
C HIS A 333 2.25 0.10 31.54
N ARG A 334 1.78 -1.11 31.84
CA ARG A 334 1.83 -1.74 33.17
C ARG A 334 2.45 -3.12 33.04
N PHE A 335 3.55 -3.35 33.76
CA PHE A 335 4.16 -4.68 33.83
C PHE A 335 3.36 -5.60 34.76
N GLU A 336 3.48 -6.91 34.57
CA GLU A 336 2.75 -7.93 35.32
C GLU A 336 3.69 -8.72 36.26
N PHE A 337 3.56 -8.47 37.56
CA PHE A 337 4.20 -9.23 38.64
C PHE A 337 3.16 -9.80 39.60
N PHE A 338 3.54 -10.73 40.47
CA PHE A 338 2.65 -11.28 41.50
C PHE A 338 3.33 -11.32 42.87
N MET A 339 2.54 -11.20 43.93
CA MET A 339 3.01 -11.35 45.31
C MET A 339 3.15 -12.84 45.63
N GLY A 340 4.38 -13.35 45.62
CA GLY A 340 4.68 -14.77 45.77
C GLY A 340 4.12 -15.65 44.63
N LEU A 341 4.26 -16.96 44.75
CA LEU A 341 3.80 -17.92 43.73
C LEU A 341 2.27 -18.09 43.71
N SER A 342 1.62 -17.90 44.86
CA SER A 342 0.17 -18.09 45.03
C SER A 342 -0.67 -16.85 44.67
N GLY A 343 -0.04 -15.69 44.45
CA GLY A 343 -0.75 -14.45 44.12
C GLY A 343 -1.43 -14.55 42.76
N ASP A 344 -2.72 -14.27 42.68
CA ASP A 344 -3.58 -14.39 41.49
C ASP A 344 -3.78 -13.07 40.75
N GLN A 345 -3.70 -11.95 41.46
CA GLN A 345 -3.80 -10.60 40.92
C GLN A 345 -2.44 -10.05 40.49
N PRO A 346 -2.30 -9.53 39.25
CA PRO A 346 -1.06 -8.89 38.83
C PRO A 346 -0.90 -7.52 39.51
N ILE A 347 0.34 -7.20 39.89
CA ILE A 347 0.77 -5.90 40.41
C ILE A 347 1.77 -5.24 39.45
N CYS A 348 1.76 -3.91 39.40
CA CYS A 348 2.66 -3.14 38.54
C CYS A 348 4.11 -3.14 39.05
N ALA A 349 5.08 -2.77 38.20
CA ALA A 349 6.50 -2.77 38.55
C ALA A 349 6.79 -1.90 39.78
N ARG A 350 6.15 -0.74 39.92
CA ARG A 350 6.30 0.13 41.11
C ARG A 350 5.92 -0.56 42.41
N THR A 351 4.77 -1.25 42.40
CA THR A 351 4.29 -1.99 43.58
C THR A 351 5.19 -3.18 43.87
N ALA A 352 5.59 -3.92 42.83
CA ALA A 352 6.50 -5.05 42.96
C ALA A 352 7.84 -4.61 43.57
N TRP A 353 8.48 -3.57 43.03
CA TRP A 353 9.74 -3.04 43.54
C TRP A 353 9.67 -2.60 45.00
N ALA A 354 8.61 -1.87 45.38
CA ALA A 354 8.40 -1.43 46.75
C ALA A 354 8.17 -2.63 47.71
N TYR A 355 7.38 -3.62 47.27
CA TYR A 355 7.10 -4.83 48.05
C TYR A 355 8.35 -5.70 48.24
N GLY A 356 9.15 -5.87 47.18
CA GLY A 356 10.43 -6.59 47.23
C GLY A 356 11.43 -5.94 48.18
N LYS A 357 11.59 -4.61 48.12
CA LYS A 357 12.44 -3.86 49.06
C LYS A 357 11.99 -3.99 50.51
N ALA A 358 10.70 -4.23 50.76
CA ALA A 358 10.16 -4.49 52.09
C ALA A 358 10.33 -5.95 52.55
N GLY A 359 11.06 -6.80 51.81
CA GLY A 359 11.28 -8.22 52.11
C GLY A 359 10.20 -9.16 51.57
N GLY A 360 9.28 -8.67 50.76
CA GLY A 360 8.26 -9.47 50.08
C GLY A 360 8.85 -10.31 48.94
N ARG A 361 8.31 -11.51 48.73
CA ARG A 361 8.68 -12.37 47.59
C ARG A 361 7.86 -11.98 46.36
N ILE A 362 8.51 -11.80 45.22
CA ILE A 362 7.88 -11.44 43.95
C ILE A 362 8.00 -12.64 43.01
N SER A 363 6.95 -12.89 42.23
CA SER A 363 7.00 -13.85 41.12
C SER A 363 6.55 -13.19 39.82
N HIS A 364 6.88 -13.83 38.71
CA HIS A 364 6.34 -13.49 37.40
C HIS A 364 5.93 -14.76 36.66
N ALA A 365 5.09 -14.62 35.64
CA ALA A 365 4.70 -15.75 34.81
C ALA A 365 5.84 -16.15 33.85
N LEU A 366 5.93 -17.44 33.54
CA LEU A 366 6.58 -17.99 32.35
C LEU A 366 5.49 -18.66 31.50
N SER A 367 5.43 -18.35 30.21
CA SER A 367 4.43 -18.89 29.29
C SER A 367 5.09 -19.49 28.06
N VAL A 368 4.61 -20.66 27.65
CA VAL A 368 5.04 -21.32 26.41
C VAL A 368 3.97 -21.10 25.35
N TYR A 369 4.37 -20.47 24.25
CA TYR A 369 3.50 -20.15 23.12
C TYR A 369 3.83 -21.00 21.90
N SER A 370 2.81 -21.57 21.27
CA SER A 370 2.87 -22.17 19.94
C SER A 370 2.35 -21.16 18.93
N CYS A 371 3.15 -20.88 17.90
CA CYS A 371 2.91 -19.85 16.91
C CYS A 371 2.95 -20.47 15.52
N GLN A 372 1.87 -20.31 14.75
CA GLN A 372 1.79 -20.76 13.35
C GLN A 372 1.51 -19.56 12.44
N LEU A 373 2.17 -19.50 11.29
CA LEU A 373 1.92 -18.43 10.32
C LEU A 373 0.49 -18.49 9.80
N ARG A 374 -0.20 -17.35 9.85
CA ARG A 374 -1.40 -17.08 9.05
C ARG A 374 -0.94 -17.02 7.60
N GLN A 375 -1.69 -17.64 6.68
CA GLN A 375 -1.45 -17.57 5.23
C GLN A 375 0.05 -17.53 4.84
N PRO A 376 0.79 -18.64 5.06
CA PRO A 376 2.25 -18.61 5.16
C PRO A 376 2.97 -18.05 3.93
N ASN A 377 2.46 -18.31 2.73
CA ASN A 377 3.08 -17.84 1.48
C ASN A 377 2.98 -16.32 1.35
N GLN A 378 1.82 -15.75 1.70
CA GLN A 378 1.53 -14.32 1.65
C GLN A 378 2.37 -13.56 2.69
N VAL A 379 2.40 -14.03 3.94
CA VAL A 379 3.21 -13.42 4.99
C VAL A 379 4.70 -13.46 4.62
N LYS A 380 5.20 -14.58 4.13
CA LYS A 380 6.59 -14.68 3.66
C LYS A 380 6.91 -13.66 2.55
N ARG A 381 6.01 -13.48 1.58
CA ARG A 381 6.17 -12.50 0.50
C ARG A 381 6.21 -11.06 1.01
N VAL A 382 5.44 -10.74 2.05
CA VAL A 382 5.48 -9.43 2.74
C VAL A 382 6.84 -9.21 3.40
N PHE A 383 7.33 -10.18 4.18
CA PHE A 383 8.63 -10.05 4.87
C PHE A 383 9.81 -10.06 3.89
N GLU A 384 9.73 -10.79 2.79
CA GLU A 384 10.73 -10.76 1.72
C GLU A 384 10.81 -9.36 1.08
N PHE A 385 9.67 -8.74 0.79
CA PHE A 385 9.62 -7.36 0.31
C PHE A 385 10.26 -6.39 1.31
N LEU A 386 9.91 -6.49 2.59
CA LEU A 386 10.49 -5.61 3.63
C LEU A 386 12.01 -5.74 3.74
N LYS A 387 12.54 -6.95 3.61
CA LYS A 387 13.99 -7.21 3.61
C LYS A 387 14.70 -6.62 2.39
N ASN A 388 14.03 -6.49 1.25
CA ASN A 388 14.59 -5.97 0.00
C ASN A 388 14.58 -4.43 -0.06
N GLY A 389 15.10 -3.77 0.98
CA GLY A 389 15.31 -2.32 1.01
C GLY A 389 14.22 -1.47 1.68
N PHE A 390 13.30 -2.09 2.44
CA PHE A 390 12.20 -1.40 3.14
C PHE A 390 12.16 -1.71 4.64
N GLN A 391 13.31 -2.02 5.24
CA GLN A 391 13.37 -2.48 6.63
C GLN A 391 12.85 -1.45 7.63
N GLU A 392 12.96 -0.15 7.33
CA GLU A 392 12.39 0.96 8.09
C GLU A 392 10.87 0.86 8.27
N VAL A 393 10.17 0.23 7.32
CA VAL A 393 8.71 0.04 7.34
C VAL A 393 8.30 -1.13 8.23
N SER A 394 9.21 -2.06 8.55
CA SER A 394 8.91 -3.26 9.35
C SER A 394 8.32 -2.91 10.72
N ASN A 395 8.77 -1.81 11.31
CA ASN A 395 8.25 -1.30 12.58
C ASN A 395 6.80 -0.84 12.53
N SER A 396 6.31 -0.45 11.35
CA SER A 396 4.93 -0.04 11.10
C SER A 396 4.02 -1.19 10.66
N LEU A 397 4.58 -2.36 10.34
CA LEU A 397 3.80 -3.56 10.03
C LEU A 397 3.04 -4.02 11.28
N ASP A 398 1.71 -4.10 11.15
CA ASP A 398 0.83 -4.68 12.15
C ASP A 398 -0.17 -5.63 11.48
N LEU A 399 0.12 -6.92 11.55
CA LEU A 399 -0.76 -8.01 11.10
C LEU A 399 -1.55 -8.65 12.25
N SER A 400 -1.72 -7.94 13.37
CA SER A 400 -2.61 -8.41 14.45
C SER A 400 -4.06 -8.07 14.10
N PHE A 401 -4.95 -9.07 14.17
CA PHE A 401 -6.36 -8.90 13.79
C PHE A 401 -7.25 -9.47 14.87
N GLN A 402 -8.34 -8.76 15.17
CA GLN A 402 -9.39 -9.28 16.05
C GLN A 402 -10.35 -10.21 15.31
N ASP A 403 -10.59 -9.93 14.02
CA ASP A 403 -11.43 -10.73 13.12
C ASP A 403 -10.56 -11.41 12.07
N ASP A 404 -10.69 -12.73 11.96
CA ASP A 404 -9.95 -13.53 10.99
C ASP A 404 -10.37 -13.18 9.54
N ALA A 405 -11.60 -12.73 9.30
CA ALA A 405 -12.04 -12.30 7.96
C ALA A 405 -11.26 -11.07 7.46
N VAL A 406 -10.96 -10.12 8.34
CA VAL A 406 -10.13 -8.94 8.02
C VAL A 406 -8.68 -9.37 7.73
N ALA A 407 -8.15 -10.34 8.48
CA ALA A 407 -6.84 -10.91 8.21
C ALA A 407 -6.80 -11.58 6.83
N ASP A 408 -7.87 -12.31 6.50
CA ASP A 408 -7.99 -13.06 5.26
C ASP A 408 -8.05 -12.18 4.01
N GLU A 409 -8.51 -10.93 4.12
CA GLU A 409 -8.47 -9.95 3.03
C GLU A 409 -7.18 -9.10 3.02
N LYS A 410 -6.72 -8.64 4.19
CA LYS A 410 -5.61 -7.69 4.27
C LYS A 410 -4.26 -8.34 3.96
N ILE A 411 -3.99 -9.54 4.47
CA ILE A 411 -2.69 -10.22 4.29
C ILE A 411 -2.42 -10.51 2.80
N PRO A 412 -3.36 -11.08 2.02
CA PRO A 412 -3.14 -11.28 0.60
C PRO A 412 -2.99 -9.98 -0.17
N PHE A 413 -3.78 -8.95 0.18
CA PHE A 413 -3.63 -7.64 -0.44
C PHE A 413 -2.24 -7.05 -0.21
N LEU A 414 -1.69 -7.13 1.01
CA LEU A 414 -0.32 -6.66 1.28
C LEU A 414 0.72 -7.46 0.49
N ALA A 415 0.56 -8.78 0.36
CA ALA A 415 1.43 -9.62 -0.46
C ALA A 415 1.29 -9.31 -1.98
N TYR A 416 0.11 -8.93 -2.43
CA TYR A 416 -0.15 -8.50 -3.80
C TYR A 416 0.45 -7.11 -4.07
N LEU A 417 0.25 -6.17 -3.15
CA LEU A 417 0.81 -4.82 -3.19
C LEU A 417 2.35 -4.86 -3.18
N SER A 418 2.95 -5.73 -2.38
CA SER A 418 4.41 -5.90 -2.39
C SER A 418 4.91 -6.40 -3.74
N GLY A 419 4.15 -7.27 -4.41
CA GLY A 419 4.38 -7.66 -5.81
C GLY A 419 4.35 -6.48 -6.77
N ILE A 420 3.27 -5.68 -6.74
CA ILE A 420 3.14 -4.48 -7.60
C ILE A 420 4.30 -3.51 -7.38
N LEU A 421 4.67 -3.24 -6.12
CA LEU A 421 5.71 -2.28 -5.80
C LEU A 421 7.11 -2.80 -6.13
N ASN A 422 7.33 -4.11 -6.13
CA ASN A 422 8.61 -4.70 -6.48
C ASN A 422 8.79 -4.82 -8.01
N GLU A 423 7.76 -5.28 -8.72
CA GLU A 423 7.76 -5.50 -10.18
C GLU A 423 7.56 -4.19 -10.96
N GLY A 424 6.74 -3.27 -10.44
CA GLY A 424 6.47 -1.96 -11.03
C GLY A 424 7.56 -0.95 -10.71
N SER A 425 8.53 -0.79 -11.61
CA SER A 425 9.44 0.36 -11.55
C SER A 425 8.76 1.65 -12.05
N PHE A 426 7.71 1.55 -12.86
CA PHE A 426 6.98 2.66 -13.48
C PHE A 426 5.45 2.45 -13.41
N CYS A 427 4.69 3.55 -13.54
CA CYS A 427 3.25 3.47 -13.81
C CYS A 427 3.01 3.19 -15.28
N THR A 428 2.11 2.27 -15.61
CA THR A 428 1.60 2.08 -16.96
C THR A 428 0.47 3.06 -17.24
N TYR A 429 0.26 3.40 -18.52
CA TYR A 429 -0.96 4.10 -18.94
C TYR A 429 -2.19 3.26 -18.57
N GLU A 430 -3.22 3.93 -18.08
CA GLU A 430 -4.52 3.31 -17.81
C GLU A 430 -5.59 4.20 -18.44
N PRO A 431 -6.61 3.60 -19.08
CA PRO A 431 -7.64 4.37 -19.77
C PRO A 431 -8.59 5.04 -18.75
N PRO A 432 -9.23 6.16 -19.14
CA PRO A 432 -10.23 6.85 -18.29
C PRO A 432 -11.38 5.99 -17.80
N ALA A 433 -11.75 4.95 -18.55
CA ALA A 433 -12.73 3.96 -18.11
C ALA A 433 -12.30 3.14 -16.88
N GLY A 434 -11.04 3.26 -16.44
CA GLY A 434 -10.44 2.45 -15.38
C GLY A 434 -9.56 1.34 -15.92
N SER A 435 -8.75 0.76 -15.03
CA SER A 435 -7.71 -0.19 -15.40
C SER A 435 -8.29 -1.37 -16.17
N LYS A 436 -7.69 -1.69 -17.32
CA LYS A 436 -8.17 -2.81 -18.15
C LYS A 436 -8.15 -4.12 -17.37
N ARG A 437 -7.12 -4.31 -16.52
CA ARG A 437 -7.03 -5.46 -15.61
C ARG A 437 -8.20 -5.49 -14.63
N PHE A 438 -8.50 -4.38 -13.97
CA PHE A 438 -9.59 -4.30 -13.00
C PHE A 438 -10.95 -4.54 -13.67
N ARG A 439 -11.21 -3.91 -14.82
CA ARG A 439 -12.44 -4.13 -15.60
C ARG A 439 -12.61 -5.58 -16.06
N ASN A 440 -11.54 -6.23 -16.49
CA ASN A 440 -11.54 -7.66 -16.82
C ASN A 440 -11.86 -8.55 -15.61
N LEU A 441 -11.38 -8.18 -14.41
CA LEU A 441 -11.69 -8.91 -13.18
C LEU A 441 -13.16 -8.74 -12.79
N VAL A 442 -13.72 -7.52 -12.89
CA VAL A 442 -15.15 -7.28 -12.68
C VAL A 442 -16.00 -8.09 -13.67
N ALA A 443 -15.69 -8.00 -14.96
CA ALA A 443 -16.38 -8.77 -16.00
C ALA A 443 -16.25 -10.28 -15.78
N GLY A 444 -15.05 -10.76 -15.41
CA GLY A 444 -14.78 -12.15 -15.07
C GLY A 444 -15.60 -12.62 -13.86
N PHE A 445 -15.73 -11.80 -12.82
CA PHE A 445 -16.57 -12.08 -11.65
C PHE A 445 -18.04 -12.20 -12.05
N MET A 446 -18.56 -11.22 -12.80
CA MET A 446 -19.94 -11.23 -13.29
C MET A 446 -20.23 -12.46 -14.17
N LYS A 447 -19.29 -12.84 -15.03
CA LYS A 447 -19.39 -14.04 -15.87
C LYS A 447 -19.37 -15.34 -15.07
N THR A 448 -18.50 -15.42 -14.07
CA THR A 448 -18.24 -16.66 -13.32
C THR A 448 -19.29 -16.93 -12.26
N TYR A 449 -19.63 -15.91 -11.46
CA TYR A 449 -20.53 -16.04 -10.31
C TYR A 449 -21.98 -15.71 -10.62
N HIS A 450 -22.23 -14.77 -11.54
CA HIS A 450 -23.58 -14.33 -11.87
C HIS A 450 -24.05 -14.77 -13.27
N ARG A 451 -23.20 -15.48 -14.04
CA ARG A 451 -23.49 -15.95 -15.42
C ARG A 451 -23.82 -14.82 -16.40
N ILE A 452 -23.28 -13.64 -16.16
CA ILE A 452 -23.50 -12.47 -17.01
C ILE A 452 -22.33 -12.34 -18.01
N PRO A 453 -22.54 -12.54 -19.33
CA PRO A 453 -21.48 -12.48 -20.34
C PRO A 453 -21.05 -11.03 -20.66
N LEU A 454 -20.44 -10.36 -19.69
CA LEU A 454 -19.84 -9.02 -19.86
C LEU A 454 -18.38 -9.11 -20.35
N SER A 455 -17.92 -8.05 -21.02
CA SER A 455 -16.51 -7.76 -21.27
C SER A 455 -16.08 -6.49 -20.52
N ALA A 456 -14.78 -6.15 -20.57
CA ALA A 456 -14.29 -4.89 -20.02
C ALA A 456 -14.90 -3.64 -20.70
N ASP A 457 -15.42 -3.78 -21.93
CA ASP A 457 -16.07 -2.69 -22.68
C ASP A 457 -17.51 -2.44 -22.23
N ASN A 458 -17.99 -3.16 -21.23
CA ASN A 458 -19.27 -2.90 -20.58
C ASN A 458 -19.12 -2.19 -19.23
N VAL A 459 -17.90 -1.99 -18.73
CA VAL A 459 -17.63 -1.56 -17.35
C VAL A 459 -16.85 -0.24 -17.35
N VAL A 460 -17.41 0.82 -16.75
CA VAL A 460 -16.70 2.10 -16.53
C VAL A 460 -16.49 2.32 -15.04
N VAL A 461 -15.26 2.60 -14.62
CA VAL A 461 -14.87 2.72 -13.21
C VAL A 461 -14.85 4.19 -12.79
N PHE A 462 -15.41 4.48 -11.62
CA PHE A 462 -15.50 5.78 -11.00
C PHE A 462 -14.84 5.78 -9.60
N PRO A 463 -14.34 6.92 -9.12
CA PRO A 463 -13.81 7.04 -7.76
C PRO A 463 -14.82 6.67 -6.67
N SER A 464 -16.09 7.02 -6.84
CA SER A 464 -17.17 6.69 -5.90
C SER A 464 -18.52 6.60 -6.58
N ARG A 465 -19.49 6.01 -5.88
CA ARG A 465 -20.90 5.93 -6.30
C ARG A 465 -21.48 7.34 -6.51
N ALA A 466 -21.16 8.27 -5.61
CA ALA A 466 -21.64 9.65 -5.70
C ALA A 466 -21.15 10.33 -6.98
N VAL A 467 -19.87 10.16 -7.32
CA VAL A 467 -19.28 10.70 -8.55
C VAL A 467 -19.91 10.07 -9.80
N ALA A 468 -20.18 8.77 -9.80
CA ALA A 468 -20.86 8.09 -10.91
C ALA A 468 -22.26 8.69 -11.17
N ILE A 469 -23.04 8.94 -10.12
CA ILE A 469 -24.39 9.52 -10.22
C ILE A 469 -24.32 10.98 -10.69
N GLU A 470 -23.45 11.80 -10.10
CA GLU A 470 -23.31 13.21 -10.49
C GLU A 470 -22.89 13.32 -11.97
N ASN A 471 -21.93 12.49 -12.40
CA ASN A 471 -21.44 12.48 -13.78
C ASN A 471 -22.51 12.01 -14.77
N ALA A 472 -23.32 11.01 -14.41
CA ALA A 472 -24.47 10.60 -15.22
C ALA A 472 -25.49 11.75 -15.37
N LEU A 473 -25.87 12.42 -14.28
CA LEU A 473 -26.81 13.53 -14.33
C LEU A 473 -26.28 14.70 -15.17
N ARG A 474 -24.98 15.03 -15.07
CA ARG A 474 -24.36 16.08 -15.91
C ARG A 474 -24.34 15.71 -17.38
N LEU A 475 -24.03 14.47 -17.71
CA LEU A 475 -23.98 13.97 -19.09
C LEU A 475 -25.32 14.15 -19.83
N PHE A 476 -26.43 13.89 -19.17
CA PHE A 476 -27.77 14.06 -19.76
C PHE A 476 -28.34 15.47 -19.54
N SER A 477 -27.96 16.16 -18.46
CA SER A 477 -28.53 17.43 -18.02
C SER A 477 -30.07 17.49 -18.12
N PRO A 478 -30.81 16.52 -17.54
CA PRO A 478 -32.27 16.50 -17.59
C PRO A 478 -32.89 17.73 -16.94
N ARG A 479 -33.98 18.24 -17.51
CA ARG A 479 -34.83 19.25 -16.87
C ARG A 479 -35.45 18.70 -15.58
N LEU A 480 -35.82 17.43 -15.59
CA LEU A 480 -36.35 16.72 -14.43
C LEU A 480 -35.72 15.34 -14.30
N ALA A 481 -35.07 15.12 -13.16
CA ALA A 481 -34.64 13.82 -12.70
C ALA A 481 -35.37 13.43 -11.42
N ILE A 482 -35.68 12.14 -11.28
CA ILE A 482 -36.11 11.58 -10.00
C ILE A 482 -34.94 10.78 -9.44
N VAL A 483 -34.59 11.03 -8.18
CA VAL A 483 -33.46 10.36 -7.51
C VAL A 483 -33.92 9.82 -6.16
N ASP A 484 -33.51 8.59 -5.84
CA ASP A 484 -33.71 7.98 -4.52
C ASP A 484 -33.13 8.90 -3.42
N GLU A 485 -33.92 9.15 -2.37
CA GLU A 485 -33.58 10.03 -1.24
C GLU A 485 -32.23 9.68 -0.58
N HIS A 486 -31.80 8.41 -0.59
CA HIS A 486 -30.52 8.00 -0.01
C HIS A 486 -29.32 8.37 -0.88
N LEU A 487 -29.56 8.68 -2.16
CA LEU A 487 -28.54 9.00 -3.15
C LEU A 487 -28.41 10.52 -3.38
N THR A 488 -29.33 11.34 -2.88
CA THR A 488 -29.32 12.79 -3.09
C THR A 488 -28.37 13.56 -2.17
N GLN A 489 -27.93 12.95 -1.06
CA GLN A 489 -27.07 13.61 -0.06
C GLN A 489 -25.76 14.20 -0.64
N HIS A 490 -25.26 13.64 -1.74
CA HIS A 490 -24.02 14.08 -2.39
C HIS A 490 -24.27 14.90 -3.67
N LEU A 491 -25.52 15.20 -4.00
CA LEU A 491 -25.85 16.05 -5.14
C LEU A 491 -25.77 17.54 -4.77
N PRO A 492 -25.48 18.42 -5.74
CA PRO A 492 -25.58 19.87 -5.55
C PRO A 492 -26.94 20.27 -4.96
N ARG A 493 -26.93 21.01 -3.84
CA ARG A 493 -28.18 21.44 -3.16
C ARG A 493 -29.09 22.26 -4.06
N GLN A 494 -28.51 22.94 -5.04
CA GLN A 494 -29.19 23.78 -6.03
C GLN A 494 -30.07 22.96 -6.98
N TRP A 495 -29.80 21.66 -7.15
CA TRP A 495 -30.62 20.76 -7.96
C TRP A 495 -31.88 20.32 -7.20
N LEU A 496 -31.80 20.27 -5.86
CA LEU A 496 -32.88 19.86 -4.96
C LEU A 496 -33.85 21.03 -4.73
N THR A 497 -34.66 21.35 -5.75
CA THR A 497 -35.57 22.50 -5.73
C THR A 497 -37.02 22.08 -6.03
N SER A 498 -37.99 22.93 -5.67
CA SER A 498 -39.38 22.71 -6.03
C SER A 498 -39.58 22.95 -7.52
N PHE A 499 -40.16 21.96 -8.21
CA PHE A 499 -40.47 22.07 -9.63
C PHE A 499 -41.45 23.21 -9.89
N ALA A 500 -41.02 24.26 -10.61
CA ALA A 500 -41.89 25.36 -11.01
C ALA A 500 -42.88 24.87 -12.09
N LEU A 501 -44.07 24.44 -11.66
CA LEU A 501 -45.18 24.09 -12.54
C LEU A 501 -45.77 25.37 -13.17
N GLY A 502 -45.42 25.65 -14.43
CA GLY A 502 -46.16 26.55 -15.32
C GLY A 502 -45.80 28.05 -15.18
N GLY A 503 -45.54 28.69 -16.32
CA GLY A 503 -44.98 30.05 -16.37
C GLY A 503 -45.96 31.19 -16.19
N THR A 504 -45.41 32.35 -15.83
CA THR A 504 -45.92 33.67 -16.18
C THR A 504 -44.77 34.54 -16.67
N GLY A 505 -44.63 34.63 -18.00
CA GLY A 505 -44.23 35.85 -18.73
C GLY A 505 -43.04 36.68 -18.25
N GLY A 506 -41.87 36.08 -18.03
CA GLY A 506 -40.59 36.80 -17.97
C GLY A 506 -39.62 36.18 -18.97
N SER A 507 -39.37 36.84 -20.10
CA SER A 507 -38.32 36.48 -21.03
C SER A 507 -36.96 36.72 -20.38
N ASP A 508 -36.29 35.64 -19.99
CA ASP A 508 -34.85 35.36 -20.16
C ASP A 508 -34.38 34.35 -19.09
N SER A 509 -33.77 33.22 -19.52
CA SER A 509 -32.95 32.24 -18.76
C SER A 509 -33.55 30.98 -18.07
N VAL A 510 -34.81 30.58 -18.27
CA VAL A 510 -35.40 29.41 -17.55
C VAL A 510 -35.17 28.03 -18.22
N GLU A 511 -34.53 27.95 -19.39
CA GLU A 511 -34.50 26.71 -20.19
C GLU A 511 -33.49 25.63 -19.76
N ASP A 512 -32.60 25.85 -18.78
CA ASP A 512 -31.42 24.98 -18.57
C ASP A 512 -31.16 24.51 -17.12
N VAL A 513 -32.10 24.69 -16.19
CA VAL A 513 -31.90 24.29 -14.78
C VAL A 513 -32.27 22.82 -14.58
N LEU A 514 -31.29 21.99 -14.21
CA LEU A 514 -31.50 20.61 -13.79
C LEU A 514 -32.23 20.56 -12.44
N THR A 515 -33.44 20.02 -12.43
CA THR A 515 -34.22 19.80 -11.20
C THR A 515 -34.20 18.32 -10.80
N VAL A 516 -33.87 18.05 -9.55
CA VAL A 516 -33.92 16.72 -8.93
C VAL A 516 -35.05 16.68 -7.92
N ILE A 517 -35.96 15.71 -8.06
CA ILE A 517 -36.99 15.40 -7.07
C ILE A 517 -36.58 14.12 -6.34
N GLU A 518 -36.53 14.21 -5.02
CA GLU A 518 -36.29 13.07 -4.13
C GLU A 518 -37.49 12.13 -4.15
N ALA A 519 -37.21 10.82 -4.19
CA ALA A 519 -38.23 9.79 -4.18
C ALA A 519 -37.87 8.66 -3.21
N PRO A 520 -38.88 8.00 -2.60
CA PRO A 520 -38.65 6.81 -1.79
C PRO A 520 -38.06 5.68 -2.62
N ARG A 521 -37.22 4.84 -2.00
CA ARG A 521 -36.58 3.69 -2.63
C ARG A 521 -37.54 2.57 -3.08
N GLN A 522 -38.76 2.53 -2.54
CA GLN A 522 -39.73 1.47 -2.87
C GLN A 522 -40.20 1.58 -4.33
N SER A 523 -40.10 0.47 -5.07
CA SER A 523 -40.35 0.47 -6.52
C SER A 523 -41.76 0.94 -6.91
N GLU A 524 -42.79 0.56 -6.16
CA GLU A 524 -44.18 0.96 -6.44
C GLU A 524 -44.38 2.48 -6.37
N LEU A 525 -43.82 3.13 -5.34
CA LEU A 525 -43.90 4.59 -5.15
C LEU A 525 -43.07 5.32 -6.21
N MET A 526 -41.87 4.79 -6.51
CA MET A 526 -41.01 5.30 -7.58
C MET A 526 -41.73 5.25 -8.93
N ILE A 527 -42.38 4.13 -9.26
CA ILE A 527 -43.18 3.94 -10.49
C ILE A 527 -44.32 4.96 -10.56
N GLU A 528 -45.07 5.15 -9.46
CA GLU A 528 -46.13 6.16 -9.43
C GLU A 528 -45.60 7.56 -9.75
N LEU A 529 -44.47 7.93 -9.14
CA LEU A 529 -43.82 9.22 -9.40
C LEU A 529 -43.33 9.34 -10.85
N ILE A 530 -42.73 8.29 -11.42
CA ILE A 530 -42.29 8.28 -12.83
C ILE A 530 -43.48 8.52 -13.76
N ILE A 531 -44.61 7.81 -13.54
CA ILE A 531 -45.82 7.95 -14.35
C ILE A 531 -46.40 9.37 -14.27
N LYS A 532 -46.42 9.96 -13.07
CA LYS A 532 -47.04 11.27 -12.82
C LYS A 532 -46.17 12.44 -13.28
N LEU A 533 -44.86 12.38 -13.00
CA LEU A 533 -43.93 13.48 -13.20
C LEU A 533 -43.19 13.39 -14.53
N LYS A 534 -43.15 12.20 -15.16
CA LYS A 534 -42.52 11.93 -16.46
C LYS A 534 -41.08 12.48 -16.53
N PRO A 535 -40.18 12.04 -15.64
CA PRO A 535 -38.79 12.50 -15.64
C PRO A 535 -38.04 12.03 -16.87
N GLN A 536 -36.95 12.70 -17.20
CA GLN A 536 -36.07 12.28 -18.30
C GLN A 536 -35.01 11.27 -17.83
N VAL A 537 -34.60 11.37 -16.55
CA VAL A 537 -33.65 10.45 -15.92
C VAL A 537 -34.20 10.01 -14.57
N VAL A 538 -34.04 8.74 -14.26
CA VAL A 538 -34.37 8.14 -12.96
C VAL A 538 -33.10 7.50 -12.41
N VAL A 539 -32.72 7.86 -11.18
CA VAL A 539 -31.63 7.20 -10.46
C VAL A 539 -32.21 6.59 -9.19
N THR A 540 -32.20 5.26 -9.05
CA THR A 540 -32.87 4.63 -7.92
C THR A 540 -32.16 3.38 -7.44
N GLY A 541 -32.20 3.13 -6.13
CA GLY A 541 -31.87 1.82 -5.58
C GLY A 541 -33.05 0.85 -5.68
N ILE A 542 -32.91 -0.33 -5.09
CA ILE A 542 -34.02 -1.26 -4.86
C ILE A 542 -34.14 -1.56 -3.36
N ALA A 543 -35.35 -1.63 -2.82
CA ALA A 543 -35.55 -1.98 -1.43
C ALA A 543 -35.12 -3.44 -1.15
N GLN A 544 -34.62 -3.73 0.06
CA GLN A 544 -34.01 -5.04 0.37
C GLN A 544 -34.93 -6.24 0.10
N PHE A 545 -36.23 -6.12 0.36
CA PHE A 545 -37.21 -7.18 0.11
C PHE A 545 -37.55 -7.34 -1.38
N GLU A 546 -37.40 -6.29 -2.19
CA GLU A 546 -37.66 -6.30 -3.64
C GLU A 546 -36.44 -6.83 -4.42
N ALA A 547 -35.24 -6.68 -3.88
CA ALA A 547 -33.98 -7.03 -4.54
C ALA A 547 -33.80 -8.54 -4.80
N VAL A 548 -34.61 -9.41 -4.20
CA VAL A 548 -34.47 -10.87 -4.34
C VAL A 548 -34.99 -11.39 -5.69
N THR A 549 -36.00 -10.72 -6.27
CA THR A 549 -36.67 -11.13 -7.52
C THR A 549 -36.53 -10.06 -8.59
N SER A 550 -36.66 -10.43 -9.87
CA SER A 550 -36.53 -9.48 -10.98
C SER A 550 -37.78 -8.60 -11.19
N SER A 551 -38.90 -8.87 -10.51
CA SER A 551 -40.19 -8.22 -10.80
C SER A 551 -40.16 -6.70 -10.68
N ALA A 552 -39.63 -6.17 -9.57
CA ALA A 552 -39.54 -4.72 -9.35
C ALA A 552 -38.66 -4.04 -10.42
N PHE A 553 -37.54 -4.68 -10.76
CA PHE A 553 -36.62 -4.18 -11.78
C PHE A 553 -37.26 -4.19 -13.18
N VAL A 554 -37.94 -5.28 -13.56
CA VAL A 554 -38.65 -5.37 -14.84
C VAL A 554 -39.73 -4.29 -14.95
N HIS A 555 -40.51 -4.07 -13.89
CA HIS A 555 -41.53 -3.01 -13.90
C HIS A 555 -40.91 -1.61 -14.05
N LEU A 556 -39.80 -1.33 -13.37
CA LEU A 556 -39.06 -0.08 -13.54
C LEU A 556 -38.54 0.06 -14.97
N LEU A 557 -37.97 -1.00 -15.57
CA LEU A 557 -37.49 -0.99 -16.95
C LEU A 557 -38.61 -0.72 -17.95
N ASP A 558 -39.78 -1.32 -17.77
CA ASP A 558 -40.90 -1.18 -18.70
C ASP A 558 -41.53 0.21 -18.59
N ILE A 559 -41.79 0.70 -17.37
CA ILE A 559 -42.36 2.04 -17.17
C ILE A 559 -41.41 3.13 -17.65
N THR A 560 -40.11 3.03 -17.36
CA THR A 560 -39.12 4.01 -17.87
C THR A 560 -39.05 3.97 -19.40
N ARG A 561 -39.15 2.77 -20.01
CA ARG A 561 -39.21 2.64 -21.48
C ARG A 561 -40.47 3.29 -22.06
N GLU A 562 -41.63 3.09 -21.45
CA GLU A 562 -42.91 3.67 -21.89
C GLU A 562 -42.92 5.20 -21.81
N ILE A 563 -42.31 5.77 -20.76
CA ILE A 563 -42.23 7.21 -20.57
C ILE A 563 -41.12 7.86 -21.41
N GLY A 564 -40.09 7.11 -21.81
CA GLY A 564 -38.90 7.65 -22.48
C GLY A 564 -37.82 8.13 -21.51
N SER A 565 -37.82 7.62 -20.27
CA SER A 565 -36.85 7.94 -19.22
C SER A 565 -35.64 7.00 -19.30
N ARG A 566 -34.43 7.54 -19.03
CA ARG A 566 -33.25 6.70 -18.76
C ARG A 566 -33.22 6.25 -17.31
N LEU A 567 -32.84 5.01 -17.06
CA LEU A 567 -32.76 4.39 -15.73
C LEU A 567 -31.31 4.12 -15.34
N PHE A 568 -30.88 4.67 -14.20
CA PHE A 568 -29.65 4.29 -13.52
C PHE A 568 -30.03 3.57 -12.23
N LEU A 569 -29.80 2.27 -12.17
CA LEU A 569 -30.16 1.47 -11.01
C LEU A 569 -28.95 1.24 -10.10
N ASP A 570 -29.00 1.72 -8.86
CA ASP A 570 -27.98 1.46 -7.85
C ASP A 570 -28.23 0.12 -7.15
N ILE A 571 -27.30 -0.83 -7.31
CA ILE A 571 -27.33 -2.11 -6.58
C ILE A 571 -26.22 -2.21 -5.53
N SER A 572 -25.52 -1.11 -5.22
CA SER A 572 -24.39 -1.09 -4.29
C SER A 572 -24.70 -1.75 -2.95
N ASP A 573 -25.89 -1.48 -2.39
CA ASP A 573 -26.30 -2.01 -1.10
C ASP A 573 -26.59 -3.53 -1.15
N HIS A 574 -26.70 -4.13 -2.34
CA HIS A 574 -27.00 -5.54 -2.58
C HIS A 574 -25.90 -6.25 -3.37
N PHE A 575 -24.75 -5.60 -3.56
CA PHE A 575 -23.62 -6.17 -4.27
C PHE A 575 -22.62 -6.75 -3.27
N GLU A 576 -22.35 -8.05 -3.39
CA GLU A 576 -21.57 -8.81 -2.40
C GLU A 576 -20.43 -9.55 -3.11
N LEU A 577 -19.20 -9.28 -2.66
CA LEU A 577 -18.01 -9.99 -3.11
C LEU A 577 -17.86 -11.29 -2.31
N SER A 578 -18.47 -12.36 -2.81
CA SER A 578 -18.46 -13.67 -2.15
C SER A 578 -18.39 -14.80 -3.17
N SER A 579 -17.89 -15.95 -2.72
CA SER A 579 -17.92 -17.20 -3.51
C SER A 579 -19.33 -17.79 -3.63
N LEU A 580 -20.26 -17.37 -2.76
CA LEU A 580 -21.68 -17.69 -2.80
C LEU A 580 -22.49 -16.40 -2.60
N PRO A 581 -22.54 -15.51 -3.61
CA PRO A 581 -23.21 -14.23 -3.46
C PRO A 581 -24.72 -14.43 -3.25
N SER A 582 -25.31 -13.55 -2.44
CA SER A 582 -26.75 -13.54 -2.20
C SER A 582 -27.58 -13.36 -3.47
N SER A 583 -28.81 -13.86 -3.46
CA SER A 583 -29.72 -13.78 -4.60
C SER A 583 -30.10 -12.33 -4.91
N ASN A 584 -29.70 -11.85 -6.09
CA ASN A 584 -30.05 -10.52 -6.59
C ASN A 584 -30.87 -10.64 -7.89
N GLY A 585 -32.12 -10.17 -7.86
CA GLY A 585 -33.08 -10.20 -8.95
C GLY A 585 -32.67 -9.39 -10.18
N VAL A 586 -31.91 -8.31 -9.99
CA VAL A 586 -31.35 -7.51 -11.08
C VAL A 586 -30.29 -8.32 -11.82
N LEU A 587 -29.34 -8.91 -11.08
CA LEU A 587 -28.29 -9.73 -11.68
C LEU A 587 -28.85 -10.99 -12.36
N LYS A 588 -29.89 -11.61 -11.78
CA LYS A 588 -30.63 -12.72 -12.41
C LYS A 588 -31.25 -12.31 -13.75
N TYR A 589 -31.89 -11.16 -13.80
CA TYR A 589 -32.45 -10.64 -15.05
C TYR A 589 -31.36 -10.44 -16.12
N ILE A 590 -30.22 -9.83 -15.76
CA ILE A 590 -29.14 -9.53 -16.71
C ILE A 590 -28.37 -10.80 -17.14
N ALA A 591 -28.44 -11.87 -16.36
CA ALA A 591 -27.91 -13.18 -16.76
C ALA A 591 -28.73 -13.80 -17.90
N GLU A 592 -30.04 -13.62 -17.90
CA GLU A 592 -30.98 -14.22 -18.87
C GLU A 592 -31.29 -13.29 -20.06
N THR A 593 -31.27 -11.98 -19.84
CA THR A 593 -31.66 -10.95 -20.82
C THR A 593 -30.60 -9.85 -20.93
N PRO A 594 -30.25 -9.37 -22.14
CA PRO A 594 -29.36 -8.22 -22.29
C PRO A 594 -29.92 -6.96 -21.61
N LEU A 595 -29.06 -6.17 -20.97
CA LEU A 595 -29.48 -4.90 -20.38
C LEU A 595 -29.99 -3.93 -21.47
N PRO A 596 -31.21 -3.37 -21.35
CA PRO A 596 -31.73 -2.42 -22.34
C PRO A 596 -30.89 -1.14 -22.47
N SER A 597 -30.87 -0.52 -23.66
CA SER A 597 -30.07 0.68 -23.96
C SER A 597 -30.43 1.94 -23.15
N HIS A 598 -31.63 1.98 -22.58
CA HIS A 598 -32.06 3.07 -21.69
C HIS A 598 -31.66 2.84 -20.23
N ALA A 599 -31.05 1.71 -19.89
CA ALA A 599 -30.70 1.33 -18.52
C ALA A 599 -29.18 1.14 -18.31
N ALA A 600 -28.70 1.51 -17.13
CA ALA A 600 -27.35 1.24 -16.64
C ALA A 600 -27.40 0.82 -15.16
N ILE A 601 -26.46 -0.02 -14.73
CA ILE A 601 -26.37 -0.49 -13.35
C ILE A 601 -25.18 0.16 -12.66
N ILE A 602 -25.38 0.74 -11.48
CA ILE A 602 -24.32 1.32 -10.64
C ILE A 602 -23.99 0.33 -9.52
N CYS A 603 -22.70 0.04 -9.36
CA CYS A 603 -22.17 -0.84 -8.32
C CYS A 603 -21.02 -0.14 -7.58
N GLY A 604 -21.29 0.36 -6.38
CA GLY A 604 -20.31 0.86 -5.42
C GLY A 604 -19.81 -0.26 -4.52
N LEU A 605 -18.50 -0.33 -4.31
CA LEU A 605 -17.86 -1.26 -3.39
C LEU A 605 -17.81 -0.61 -2.00
N LEU A 606 -18.92 -0.69 -1.26
CA LEU A 606 -19.13 0.09 -0.02
C LEU A 606 -18.84 -0.70 1.26
N ARG A 607 -18.81 -2.03 1.20
CA ARG A 607 -18.76 -2.92 2.38
C ARG A 607 -17.33 -3.27 2.79
N ASN A 608 -16.44 -2.29 2.83
CA ASN A 608 -15.03 -2.50 3.15
C ASN A 608 -14.78 -2.37 4.66
N GLN A 609 -14.42 -3.48 5.32
CA GLN A 609 -14.07 -3.47 6.75
C GLN A 609 -12.58 -3.23 7.00
N VAL A 610 -11.72 -3.52 6.00
CA VAL A 610 -10.26 -3.36 6.12
C VAL A 610 -9.87 -1.89 6.00
N TYR A 611 -10.49 -1.18 5.05
CA TYR A 611 -10.25 0.23 4.73
C TYR A 611 -11.60 0.95 4.52
N SER A 612 -12.22 1.38 5.62
CA SER A 612 -13.63 1.79 5.64
C SER A 612 -13.97 3.03 4.82
N ASP A 613 -13.01 3.93 4.58
CA ASP A 613 -13.16 5.12 3.74
C ASP A 613 -12.67 4.91 2.30
N LEU A 614 -12.22 3.70 1.93
CA LEU A 614 -11.78 3.37 0.57
C LEU A 614 -12.98 2.94 -0.29
N GLU A 615 -13.34 3.78 -1.25
CA GLU A 615 -14.42 3.50 -2.20
C GLU A 615 -13.89 3.38 -3.63
N VAL A 616 -14.52 2.49 -4.41
CA VAL A 616 -14.47 2.47 -5.88
C VAL A 616 -15.87 2.08 -6.33
N ALA A 617 -16.37 2.70 -7.40
CA ALA A 617 -17.60 2.29 -8.03
C ALA A 617 -17.38 1.94 -9.50
N PHE A 618 -18.30 1.17 -10.08
CA PHE A 618 -18.33 0.93 -11.50
C PHE A 618 -19.76 0.95 -12.02
N VAL A 619 -19.91 1.35 -13.28
CA VAL A 619 -21.19 1.37 -14.00
C VAL A 619 -21.14 0.34 -15.11
N ILE A 620 -22.17 -0.49 -15.19
CA ILE A 620 -22.37 -1.48 -16.25
C ILE A 620 -23.38 -0.94 -17.25
N SER A 621 -22.98 -0.92 -18.52
CA SER A 621 -23.87 -0.66 -19.65
C SER A 621 -23.52 -1.57 -20.82
N GLU A 622 -24.56 -2.15 -21.45
CA GLU A 622 -24.41 -2.91 -22.70
C GLU A 622 -24.65 -2.01 -23.93
N ASP A 623 -24.88 -0.71 -23.74
CA ASP A 623 -24.94 0.29 -24.80
C ASP A 623 -23.56 0.94 -25.01
N GLU A 624 -22.99 0.73 -26.19
CA GLU A 624 -21.65 1.21 -26.56
C GLU A 624 -21.55 2.75 -26.52
N ALA A 625 -22.61 3.47 -26.89
CA ALA A 625 -22.60 4.93 -26.87
C ALA A 625 -22.58 5.45 -25.43
N ILE A 626 -23.33 4.81 -24.51
CA ILE A 626 -23.33 5.15 -23.09
C ILE A 626 -21.98 4.84 -22.44
N PHE A 627 -21.41 3.66 -22.71
CA PHE A 627 -20.08 3.29 -22.23
C PHE A 627 -19.03 4.33 -22.65
N LYS A 628 -18.96 4.66 -23.95
CA LYS A 628 -18.00 5.64 -24.47
C LYS A 628 -18.21 7.03 -23.89
N ALA A 629 -19.46 7.47 -23.75
CA ALA A 629 -19.79 8.76 -23.17
C ALA A 629 -19.35 8.84 -21.70
N LEU A 630 -19.69 7.83 -20.88
CA LEU A 630 -19.30 7.77 -19.47
C LEU A 630 -17.77 7.74 -19.30
N SER A 631 -17.05 6.93 -20.09
CA SER A 631 -15.59 6.90 -20.06
C SER A 631 -14.98 8.28 -20.32
N LYS A 632 -15.46 8.98 -21.35
CA LYS A 632 -14.99 10.34 -21.68
C LYS A 632 -15.39 11.36 -20.61
N THR A 633 -16.56 11.20 -19.98
CA THR A 633 -16.98 12.05 -18.86
C THR A 633 -16.06 11.87 -17.65
N VAL A 634 -15.60 10.65 -17.35
CA VAL A 634 -14.59 10.42 -16.30
C VAL A 634 -13.30 11.17 -16.62
N GLU A 635 -12.82 11.12 -17.87
CA GLU A 635 -11.62 11.86 -18.28
C GLU A 635 -11.76 13.37 -18.08
N LEU A 636 -12.91 13.93 -18.46
CA LEU A 636 -13.18 15.36 -18.36
C LEU A 636 -13.39 15.85 -16.92
N LEU A 637 -14.05 15.04 -16.09
CA LEU A 637 -14.49 15.49 -14.77
C LEU A 637 -13.57 15.05 -13.64
N GLU A 638 -12.98 13.87 -13.75
CA GLU A 638 -12.12 13.26 -12.71
C GLU A 638 -10.67 13.09 -13.17
N GLY A 639 -10.45 12.97 -14.48
CA GLY A 639 -9.18 12.63 -15.11
C GLY A 639 -9.00 11.12 -15.19
N ASN A 640 -8.83 10.46 -14.04
CA ASN A 640 -8.71 9.01 -13.92
C ASN A 640 -9.03 8.55 -12.49
N THR A 641 -9.57 7.35 -12.35
CA THR A 641 -9.72 6.70 -11.03
C THR A 641 -8.36 6.22 -10.52
N ALA A 642 -8.07 6.40 -9.22
CA ALA A 642 -6.79 6.02 -8.63
C ALA A 642 -6.48 4.51 -8.81
N LEU A 643 -5.27 4.19 -9.27
CA LEU A 643 -4.87 2.82 -9.57
C LEU A 643 -4.74 1.97 -8.30
N ILE A 644 -4.30 2.57 -7.19
CA ILE A 644 -4.12 1.87 -5.93
C ILE A 644 -5.45 1.40 -5.33
N SER A 645 -6.50 2.23 -5.44
CA SER A 645 -7.86 1.87 -4.99
C SER A 645 -8.43 0.72 -5.82
N GLN A 646 -8.20 0.73 -7.14
CA GLN A 646 -8.57 -0.37 -8.02
C GLN A 646 -7.75 -1.65 -7.75
N SER A 647 -6.49 -1.51 -7.33
CA SER A 647 -5.62 -2.65 -7.02
C SER A 647 -6.09 -3.41 -5.78
N TYR A 648 -6.62 -2.72 -4.77
CA TYR A 648 -7.22 -3.35 -3.59
C TYR A 648 -8.39 -4.26 -3.96
N TYR A 649 -9.44 -3.69 -4.58
CA TYR A 649 -10.59 -4.47 -5.00
C TYR A 649 -10.27 -5.49 -6.09
N GLY A 650 -9.31 -5.17 -6.97
CA GLY A 650 -8.79 -6.09 -7.98
C GLY A 650 -8.13 -7.33 -7.35
N CYS A 651 -7.45 -7.19 -6.22
CA CYS A 651 -6.95 -8.33 -5.46
C CYS A 651 -8.10 -9.25 -5.02
N LEU A 652 -9.15 -8.68 -4.41
CA LEU A 652 -10.31 -9.44 -3.94
C LEU A 652 -11.01 -10.18 -5.09
N PHE A 653 -11.26 -9.49 -6.22
CA PHE A 653 -11.82 -10.16 -7.41
C PHE A 653 -10.90 -11.25 -7.95
N HIS A 654 -9.60 -11.01 -7.98
CA HIS A 654 -8.63 -12.00 -8.45
C HIS A 654 -8.63 -13.24 -7.57
N GLU A 655 -8.64 -13.10 -6.25
CA GLU A 655 -8.71 -14.23 -5.32
C GLU A 655 -10.00 -15.03 -5.50
N LEU A 656 -11.14 -14.34 -5.68
CA LEU A 656 -12.41 -14.97 -5.99
C LEU A 656 -12.39 -15.74 -7.32
N LEU A 657 -11.62 -15.29 -8.30
CA LEU A 657 -11.54 -15.93 -9.62
C LEU A 657 -10.46 -17.02 -9.70
N ALA A 658 -9.39 -16.92 -8.91
CA ALA A 658 -8.20 -17.77 -9.03
C ALA A 658 -8.45 -19.25 -8.73
N PHE A 659 -9.47 -19.58 -7.93
CA PHE A 659 -9.83 -20.98 -7.61
C PHE A 659 -10.81 -21.62 -8.60
N GLN A 660 -11.38 -20.85 -9.53
CA GLN A 660 -12.34 -21.36 -10.51
C GLN A 660 -11.60 -21.96 -11.71
N LEU A 661 -12.03 -23.14 -12.14
CA LEU A 661 -11.56 -23.72 -13.40
C LEU A 661 -12.14 -22.92 -14.57
N ALA A 662 -11.26 -22.45 -15.46
CA ALA A 662 -11.69 -21.82 -16.70
C ALA A 662 -12.66 -22.74 -17.47
N ASP A 663 -13.69 -22.14 -18.06
CA ASP A 663 -14.63 -22.80 -18.98
C ASP A 663 -15.42 -23.99 -18.42
N ARG A 664 -15.59 -24.11 -17.09
CA ARG A 664 -16.42 -25.16 -16.48
C ARG A 664 -17.89 -25.13 -16.91
N HIS A 665 -18.39 -23.97 -17.33
CA HIS A 665 -19.79 -23.79 -17.69
C HIS A 665 -19.90 -23.20 -19.11
N PRO A 666 -20.83 -23.73 -19.94
CA PRO A 666 -21.09 -23.14 -21.25
C PRO A 666 -21.53 -21.67 -21.10
N PRO A 667 -21.25 -20.82 -22.11
CA PRO A 667 -21.75 -19.45 -22.12
C PRO A 667 -23.27 -19.45 -21.93
N ALA A 668 -23.79 -18.54 -21.09
CA ALA A 668 -25.23 -18.39 -20.93
C ALA A 668 -25.85 -17.96 -22.26
N GLU A 669 -26.81 -18.75 -22.76
CA GLU A 669 -27.66 -18.33 -23.88
C GLU A 669 -28.66 -17.31 -23.34
N ARG A 670 -28.47 -16.04 -23.70
CA ARG A 670 -29.43 -14.97 -23.40
C ARG A 670 -30.54 -14.96 -24.43
N GLU A 671 -31.74 -14.58 -23.99
CA GLU A 671 -32.85 -14.37 -24.91
C GLU A 671 -32.51 -13.26 -25.91
N SER A 672 -32.79 -13.49 -27.19
CA SER A 672 -32.63 -12.47 -28.23
C SER A 672 -33.73 -11.41 -28.08
N GLY A 673 -33.43 -10.32 -27.37
CA GLY A 673 -34.36 -9.23 -27.16
C GLY A 673 -34.70 -8.49 -28.45
N LYS A 674 -35.97 -8.51 -28.88
CA LYS A 674 -36.51 -7.55 -29.86
C LYS A 674 -36.86 -6.24 -29.13
N ALA A 675 -35.85 -5.41 -28.85
CA ALA A 675 -36.11 -4.10 -28.25
C ALA A 675 -36.72 -3.14 -29.28
N LYS A 676 -37.92 -2.63 -29.02
CA LYS A 676 -38.44 -1.44 -29.71
C LYS A 676 -37.66 -0.23 -29.20
N SER A 677 -37.02 0.52 -30.08
CA SER A 677 -36.38 1.79 -29.71
C SER A 677 -37.45 2.83 -29.39
N ALA A 678 -37.63 3.15 -28.11
CA ALA A 678 -38.34 4.34 -27.71
C ALA A 678 -37.38 5.55 -27.76
N GLU A 679 -37.90 6.72 -28.10
CA GLU A 679 -37.13 7.96 -28.11
C GLU A 679 -36.80 8.36 -26.66
N MET A 680 -35.51 8.33 -26.32
CA MET A 680 -34.99 8.65 -24.98
C MET A 680 -34.32 10.02 -25.00
N ILE A 681 -34.15 10.64 -23.83
CA ILE A 681 -33.27 11.81 -23.71
C ILE A 681 -31.87 11.48 -24.27
N GLY A 682 -31.39 12.31 -25.18
CA GLY A 682 -30.01 12.27 -25.68
C GLY A 682 -29.02 12.84 -24.68
N PHE A 683 -27.73 12.85 -25.04
CA PHE A 683 -26.75 13.63 -24.29
C PHE A 683 -27.06 15.13 -24.40
N SER A 684 -26.67 15.91 -23.39
CA SER A 684 -26.86 17.36 -23.44
C SER A 684 -26.11 17.97 -24.64
N THR A 685 -26.59 19.09 -25.16
CA THR A 685 -25.94 19.77 -26.31
C THR A 685 -24.49 20.13 -26.03
N SER A 686 -24.17 20.53 -24.79
CA SER A 686 -22.80 20.77 -24.34
C SER A 686 -21.98 19.49 -24.27
N ALA A 687 -22.56 18.38 -23.80
CA ALA A 687 -21.89 17.09 -23.80
C ALA A 687 -21.60 16.60 -25.23
N ILE A 688 -22.57 16.64 -26.15
CA ILE A 688 -22.35 16.24 -27.56
C ILE A 688 -21.22 17.08 -28.17
N SER A 689 -21.31 18.41 -28.04
CA SER A 689 -20.30 19.34 -28.55
C SER A 689 -18.91 19.01 -28.04
N VAL A 690 -18.74 18.67 -26.76
CA VAL A 690 -17.42 18.38 -26.20
C VAL A 690 -16.97 16.95 -26.53
N LEU A 691 -17.84 15.95 -26.40
CA LEU A 691 -17.50 14.54 -26.61
C LEU A 691 -17.12 14.24 -28.08
N GLU A 692 -17.65 14.99 -29.04
CA GLU A 692 -17.32 14.87 -30.46
C GLU A 692 -16.09 15.69 -30.86
N ASN A 693 -15.90 16.89 -30.29
CA ASN A 693 -14.89 17.84 -30.76
C ASN A 693 -13.64 17.97 -29.86
N ALA A 694 -13.71 17.56 -28.59
CA ALA A 694 -12.56 17.63 -27.69
C ALA A 694 -11.58 16.49 -27.96
N GLU A 695 -10.29 16.82 -27.95
CA GLU A 695 -9.22 15.84 -28.08
C GLU A 695 -8.94 15.14 -26.76
N LEU A 696 -9.75 14.13 -26.50
CA LEU A 696 -9.60 13.20 -25.38
C LEU A 696 -8.67 12.03 -25.75
N SER A 697 -8.21 11.30 -24.74
CA SER A 697 -7.29 10.18 -24.88
C SER A 697 -7.80 9.14 -25.88
N VAL A 698 -6.90 8.65 -26.72
CA VAL A 698 -7.24 7.60 -27.70
C VAL A 698 -7.45 6.27 -26.97
N SER A 699 -8.55 5.57 -27.28
CA SER A 699 -8.82 4.25 -26.69
C SER A 699 -8.03 3.15 -27.42
N GLU A 700 -7.47 2.22 -26.66
CA GLU A 700 -6.80 1.03 -27.20
C GLU A 700 -7.81 0.12 -27.91
N THR A 701 -7.46 -0.32 -29.12
CA THR A 701 -8.10 -1.47 -29.77
C THR A 701 -7.27 -2.73 -29.47
N GLU A 702 -7.87 -3.92 -29.43
CA GLU A 702 -7.26 -5.16 -28.92
C GLU A 702 -5.94 -5.62 -29.59
N ASN A 703 -5.43 -4.91 -30.61
CA ASN A 703 -4.17 -5.25 -31.31
C ASN A 703 -3.26 -4.04 -31.61
N SER A 704 -3.42 -2.89 -30.94
CA SER A 704 -2.61 -1.69 -31.20
C SER A 704 -1.56 -1.44 -30.11
N SER A 705 -0.27 -1.42 -30.47
CA SER A 705 0.82 -0.93 -29.59
C SER A 705 0.83 0.60 -29.63
N LEU A 706 0.00 1.24 -28.79
CA LEU A 706 -0.10 2.71 -28.73
C LEU A 706 0.99 3.30 -27.84
N ILE A 707 1.46 4.50 -28.21
CA ILE A 707 2.40 5.28 -27.40
C ILE A 707 1.71 6.59 -27.01
N HIS A 708 1.46 6.77 -25.71
CA HIS A 708 0.68 7.88 -25.19
C HIS A 708 1.54 9.09 -24.81
N MET A 709 1.74 10.03 -25.75
CA MET A 709 2.29 11.37 -25.45
C MET A 709 1.20 12.41 -25.18
N ASP A 710 -0.08 12.02 -25.22
CA ASP A 710 -1.27 12.86 -25.07
C ASP A 710 -1.87 12.91 -23.65
N ALA A 711 -1.33 12.10 -22.72
CA ALA A 711 -1.82 12.02 -21.35
C ALA A 711 -1.13 13.02 -20.39
N ASP A 712 -1.92 13.66 -19.52
CA ASP A 712 -1.43 14.50 -18.41
C ASP A 712 -0.98 13.67 -17.19
N GLN A 713 -0.12 12.68 -17.43
CA GLN A 713 0.38 11.76 -16.41
C GLN A 713 1.89 11.61 -16.50
N SER A 714 2.49 11.15 -15.39
CA SER A 714 3.91 10.82 -15.32
C SER A 714 4.07 9.30 -15.24
N PHE A 715 4.80 8.74 -16.20
CA PHE A 715 5.21 7.32 -16.24
C PHE A 715 6.68 7.17 -15.86
N LEU A 716 7.22 8.15 -15.12
CA LEU A 716 8.58 8.10 -14.59
C LEU A 716 8.71 7.02 -13.51
N PRO A 717 9.95 6.57 -13.23
CA PRO A 717 10.18 5.57 -12.21
C PRO A 717 9.72 6.04 -10.82
N VAL A 718 9.06 5.14 -10.07
CA VAL A 718 8.59 5.42 -8.71
C VAL A 718 9.75 5.20 -7.72
N PRO A 719 10.20 6.24 -6.97
CA PRO A 719 11.31 6.11 -6.03
C PRO A 719 11.04 5.14 -4.88
N SER A 720 12.08 4.49 -4.34
CA SER A 720 11.94 3.59 -3.19
C SER A 720 11.25 4.24 -1.98
N PRO A 721 11.55 5.49 -1.56
CA PRO A 721 10.84 6.13 -0.45
C PRO A 721 9.32 6.27 -0.70
N VAL A 722 8.90 6.44 -1.95
CA VAL A 722 7.47 6.46 -2.33
C VAL A 722 6.86 5.06 -2.16
N LYS A 723 7.53 4.02 -2.68
CA LYS A 723 7.08 2.62 -2.52
C LYS A 723 6.95 2.25 -1.04
N ALA A 724 7.92 2.65 -0.23
CA ALA A 724 7.93 2.47 1.22
C ALA A 724 6.70 3.12 1.88
N ALA A 725 6.46 4.40 1.58
CA ALA A 725 5.34 5.16 2.15
C ALA A 725 3.97 4.58 1.73
N ILE A 726 3.83 4.13 0.47
CA ILE A 726 2.62 3.45 -0.01
C ILE A 726 2.42 2.16 0.79
N PHE A 727 3.40 1.26 0.82
CA PHE A 727 3.27 -0.01 1.51
C PHE A 727 2.95 0.17 2.99
N GLU A 728 3.69 1.05 3.67
CA GLU A 728 3.48 1.36 5.08
C GLU A 728 2.06 1.84 5.36
N SER A 729 1.53 2.74 4.52
CA SER A 729 0.19 3.28 4.72
C SER A 729 -0.87 2.17 4.75
N PHE A 730 -0.76 1.17 3.87
CA PHE A 730 -1.69 0.04 3.87
C PHE A 730 -1.40 -0.98 4.97
N ALA A 731 -0.14 -1.13 5.38
CA ALA A 731 0.29 -2.08 6.41
C ALA A 731 -0.11 -1.67 7.84
N ARG A 732 -0.20 -0.36 8.12
CA ARG A 732 -0.60 0.17 9.43
C ARG A 732 -2.05 -0.18 9.77
N GLN A 733 -2.34 -0.14 11.06
CA GLN A 733 -3.69 -0.27 11.62
C GLN A 733 -4.01 0.89 12.55
N ASN A 734 -5.29 1.25 12.64
CA ASN A 734 -5.81 2.24 13.59
C ASN A 734 -5.04 3.57 13.57
N MET A 735 -4.86 4.17 12.38
CA MET A 735 -4.19 5.47 12.26
C MET A 735 -4.96 6.52 13.05
N ALA A 736 -4.24 7.31 13.86
CA ALA A 736 -4.84 8.44 14.56
C ALA A 736 -5.23 9.56 13.58
N GLU A 737 -6.22 10.37 13.92
CA GLU A 737 -6.62 11.54 13.11
C GLU A 737 -5.43 12.47 12.80
N SER A 738 -4.53 12.64 13.77
CA SER A 738 -3.32 13.45 13.58
C SER A 738 -2.35 12.84 12.57
N GLU A 739 -2.35 11.52 12.34
CA GLU A 739 -1.51 10.87 11.32
C GLU A 739 -2.08 11.05 9.91
N ILE A 740 -3.39 11.23 9.80
CA ILE A 740 -4.13 11.42 8.53
C ILE A 740 -4.58 12.87 8.32
N ASP A 741 -4.05 13.82 9.09
CA ASP A 741 -4.17 15.26 8.82
C ASP A 741 -2.94 15.75 8.03
N ALA A 742 -3.13 16.03 6.74
CA ALA A 742 -2.11 16.56 5.84
C ALA A 742 -2.01 18.10 5.88
N THR A 743 -2.94 18.80 6.52
CA THR A 743 -3.02 20.27 6.51
C THR A 743 -1.73 20.96 6.96
N PRO A 744 -1.08 20.55 8.08
CA PRO A 744 0.16 21.18 8.50
C PRO A 744 1.29 21.00 7.46
N SER A 745 1.38 19.81 6.86
CA SER A 745 2.40 19.47 5.87
C SER A 745 2.18 20.21 4.54
N ILE A 746 0.93 20.31 4.08
CA ILE A 746 0.58 21.07 2.87
C ILE A 746 0.81 22.57 3.09
N LYS A 747 0.42 23.11 4.25
CA LYS A 747 0.68 24.51 4.61
C LYS A 747 2.17 24.84 4.58
N GLN A 748 3.01 23.97 5.14
CA GLN A 748 4.46 24.14 5.07
C GLN A 748 4.96 24.05 3.62
N PHE A 749 4.49 23.05 2.86
CA PHE A 749 4.88 22.85 1.47
C PHE A 749 4.58 24.06 0.58
N ILE A 750 3.36 24.61 0.62
CA ILE A 750 2.99 25.77 -0.21
C ILE A 750 3.74 27.04 0.23
N LYS A 751 4.05 27.16 1.53
CA LYS A 751 4.84 28.28 2.04
C LYS A 751 6.28 28.20 1.54
N SER A 752 6.91 27.03 1.67
CA SER A 752 8.31 26.81 1.27
C SER A 752 8.52 26.90 -0.24
N ASN A 753 7.56 26.42 -1.04
CA ASN A 753 7.73 26.32 -2.50
C ASN A 753 7.13 27.48 -3.29
N TYR A 754 6.09 28.13 -2.76
CA TYR A 754 5.32 29.14 -3.49
C TYR A 754 5.19 30.45 -2.73
N GLY A 755 5.55 30.50 -1.44
CA GLY A 755 5.34 31.68 -0.63
C GLY A 755 3.86 32.07 -0.53
N PHE A 756 2.93 31.13 -0.60
CA PHE A 756 1.51 31.46 -0.53
C PHE A 756 1.12 31.83 0.93
N PRO A 757 0.50 33.00 1.18
CA PRO A 757 0.09 33.41 2.51
C PRO A 757 -1.08 32.58 3.01
N VAL A 758 -1.01 32.18 4.29
CA VAL A 758 -2.05 31.38 4.96
C VAL A 758 -2.38 32.05 6.28
N ASP A 759 -3.65 32.42 6.46
CA ASP A 759 -4.20 33.05 7.65
C ASP A 759 -5.17 32.11 8.40
N VAL A 760 -5.98 32.66 9.31
CA VAL A 760 -6.95 31.90 10.12
C VAL A 760 -8.22 31.53 9.32
N ASN A 761 -8.51 32.26 8.24
CA ASN A 761 -9.69 32.05 7.39
C ASN A 761 -9.39 31.18 6.16
N THR A 762 -8.13 30.72 6.03
CA THR A 762 -7.69 29.91 4.91
C THR A 762 -8.20 28.47 5.05
N GLU A 763 -8.99 28.03 4.09
CA GLU A 763 -9.55 26.68 4.02
C GLU A 763 -8.70 25.79 3.09
N PHE A 764 -8.46 24.55 3.50
CA PHE A 764 -7.75 23.54 2.73
C PHE A 764 -8.68 22.41 2.32
N ILE A 765 -8.80 22.18 1.02
CA ILE A 765 -9.70 21.16 0.45
C ILE A 765 -8.88 20.15 -0.33
N TYR A 766 -9.15 18.86 -0.12
CA TYR A 766 -8.46 17.75 -0.77
C TYR A 766 -9.40 16.92 -1.64
N ALA A 767 -8.89 16.45 -2.78
CA ALA A 767 -9.58 15.53 -3.67
C ALA A 767 -8.60 14.53 -4.28
N ASP A 768 -9.12 13.47 -4.89
CA ASP A 768 -8.28 12.53 -5.64
C ASP A 768 -7.56 13.22 -6.82
N SER A 769 -8.16 14.23 -7.45
CA SER A 769 -7.52 14.96 -8.56
C SER A 769 -7.66 16.47 -8.48
N SER A 770 -6.66 17.19 -9.01
CA SER A 770 -6.72 18.65 -9.17
C SER A 770 -7.81 19.06 -10.17
N LEU A 771 -8.10 18.20 -11.16
CA LEU A 771 -9.17 18.41 -12.13
C LEU A 771 -10.56 18.40 -11.45
N ALA A 772 -10.82 17.46 -10.54
CA ALA A 772 -12.07 17.43 -9.78
C ALA A 772 -12.27 18.71 -8.96
N LEU A 773 -11.20 19.20 -8.30
CA LEU A 773 -11.21 20.49 -7.58
C LEU A 773 -11.47 21.68 -8.50
N PHE A 774 -10.78 21.71 -9.65
CA PHE A 774 -10.99 22.74 -10.67
C PHE A 774 -12.43 22.76 -11.17
N ASN A 775 -13.01 21.60 -11.45
CA ASN A 775 -14.39 21.48 -11.92
C ASN A 775 -15.40 22.00 -10.90
N LYS A 776 -15.14 21.88 -9.60
CA LYS A 776 -15.97 22.52 -8.57
C LYS A 776 -15.78 24.05 -8.55
N LEU A 777 -14.58 24.58 -8.78
CA LEU A 777 -14.38 26.03 -8.97
C LEU A 777 -15.12 26.58 -10.19
N VAL A 778 -15.18 25.81 -11.29
CA VAL A 778 -15.98 26.16 -12.47
C VAL A 778 -17.46 26.31 -12.10
N LEU A 779 -17.99 25.44 -11.24
CA LEU A 779 -19.37 25.56 -10.76
C LEU A 779 -19.58 26.79 -9.89
N CYS A 780 -18.62 27.15 -9.04
CA CYS A 780 -18.67 28.40 -8.28
C CYS A 780 -18.72 29.61 -9.22
N CYS A 781 -17.92 29.60 -10.29
CA CYS A 781 -17.95 30.63 -11.33
C CYS A 781 -19.33 30.72 -12.01
N ILE A 782 -19.92 29.59 -12.38
CA ILE A 782 -21.26 29.53 -12.98
C ILE A 782 -22.31 30.09 -12.00
N GLN A 783 -22.28 29.68 -10.74
CA GLN A 783 -23.26 30.07 -9.72
C GLN A 783 -23.33 31.58 -9.51
N GLU A 784 -22.20 32.29 -9.60
CA GLU A 784 -22.18 33.75 -9.45
C GLU A 784 -22.37 34.52 -10.76
N GLY A 785 -22.58 33.82 -11.89
CA GLY A 785 -22.68 34.43 -13.21
C GLY A 785 -21.36 35.01 -13.71
N GLY A 786 -20.24 34.37 -13.36
CA GLY A 786 -18.89 34.74 -13.76
C GLY A 786 -18.52 34.29 -15.17
N THR A 787 -17.41 34.81 -15.67
CA THR A 787 -16.85 34.43 -16.97
C THR A 787 -15.42 33.95 -16.79
N LEU A 788 -15.14 32.72 -17.23
CA LEU A 788 -13.85 32.08 -17.09
C LEU A 788 -12.93 32.40 -18.26
N CYS A 789 -11.86 33.13 -17.97
CA CYS A 789 -10.85 33.57 -18.91
C CYS A 789 -9.67 32.60 -18.94
N PHE A 790 -9.39 32.01 -20.11
CA PHE A 790 -8.24 31.12 -20.32
C PHE A 790 -7.26 31.74 -21.31
N PRO A 791 -5.96 31.87 -20.97
CA PRO A 791 -4.92 32.13 -21.96
C PRO A 791 -4.87 31.02 -23.01
N ALA A 792 -4.72 31.37 -24.30
CA ALA A 792 -4.34 30.42 -25.33
C ALA A 792 -3.01 29.77 -24.95
N GLY A 793 -2.92 28.44 -24.99
CA GLY A 793 -1.83 27.71 -24.33
C GLY A 793 -2.12 27.32 -22.87
N SER A 794 -3.39 27.23 -22.49
CA SER A 794 -3.81 26.57 -21.25
C SER A 794 -4.01 25.06 -21.47
N ASN A 795 -4.12 24.30 -20.38
CA ASN A 795 -4.42 22.88 -20.45
C ASN A 795 -5.78 22.63 -21.14
N GLY A 796 -5.77 21.85 -22.23
CA GLY A 796 -6.96 21.59 -23.05
C GLY A 796 -8.07 20.84 -22.33
N ASN A 797 -7.72 19.98 -21.36
CA ASN A 797 -8.69 19.23 -20.57
C ASN A 797 -9.51 20.16 -19.66
N TYR A 798 -8.89 21.19 -19.09
CA TYR A 798 -9.59 22.17 -18.24
C TYR A 798 -10.55 23.03 -19.06
N VAL A 799 -10.14 23.44 -20.26
CA VAL A 799 -11.00 24.19 -21.18
C VAL A 799 -12.18 23.31 -21.65
N ALA A 800 -11.93 22.05 -21.99
CA ALA A 800 -12.96 21.10 -22.39
C ALA A 800 -13.94 20.80 -21.25
N ALA A 801 -13.46 20.62 -20.02
CA ALA A 801 -14.27 20.40 -18.84
C ALA A 801 -15.15 21.62 -18.54
N ALA A 802 -14.61 22.84 -18.60
CA ALA A 802 -15.40 24.06 -18.41
C ALA A 802 -16.51 24.22 -19.47
N LYS A 803 -16.23 23.88 -20.74
CA LYS A 803 -17.25 23.84 -21.80
C LYS A 803 -18.31 22.78 -21.55
N PHE A 804 -17.90 21.59 -21.09
CA PHE A 804 -18.82 20.49 -20.76
C PHE A 804 -19.81 20.92 -19.67
N LEU A 805 -19.31 21.66 -18.68
CA LEU A 805 -20.09 22.25 -17.58
C LEU A 805 -20.89 23.50 -17.95
N LYS A 806 -20.91 23.90 -19.23
CA LYS A 806 -21.62 25.10 -19.73
C LYS A 806 -21.15 26.42 -19.09
N ALA A 807 -19.88 26.52 -18.68
CA ALA A 807 -19.34 27.78 -18.20
C ALA A 807 -19.22 28.82 -19.33
N ASN A 808 -19.46 30.10 -19.01
CA ASN A 808 -19.12 31.18 -19.93
C ASN A 808 -17.60 31.33 -20.01
N ILE A 809 -17.03 31.21 -21.21
CA ILE A 809 -15.58 31.15 -21.41
C ILE A 809 -15.12 32.22 -22.40
N VAL A 810 -14.03 32.90 -22.05
CA VAL A 810 -13.30 33.80 -22.95
C VAL A 810 -11.86 33.30 -23.11
N ASN A 811 -11.44 33.07 -24.35
CA ASN A 811 -10.04 32.72 -24.64
C ASN A 811 -9.23 34.00 -24.86
N ILE A 812 -8.18 34.21 -24.06
CA ILE A 812 -7.26 35.33 -24.19
C ILE A 812 -6.16 34.94 -25.18
N PRO A 813 -5.98 35.65 -26.30
CA PRO A 813 -4.94 35.31 -27.26
C PRO A 813 -3.55 35.53 -26.66
N THR A 814 -2.62 34.65 -26.97
CA THR A 814 -1.20 34.74 -26.61
C THR A 814 -0.35 34.67 -27.88
N ASN A 815 0.91 35.10 -27.81
CA ASN A 815 1.78 35.23 -28.97
C ASN A 815 3.05 34.37 -28.82
N PHE A 816 3.71 34.07 -29.95
CA PHE A 816 4.87 33.20 -29.96
C PHE A 816 6.11 33.89 -29.37
N GLU A 817 6.24 35.21 -29.53
CA GLU A 817 7.37 36.02 -29.08
C GLU A 817 7.54 35.99 -27.56
N GLU A 818 6.44 35.99 -26.82
CA GLU A 818 6.40 35.86 -25.35
C GLU A 818 6.27 34.39 -24.91
N GLY A 819 6.40 33.45 -25.85
CA GLY A 819 6.32 32.01 -25.60
C GLY A 819 4.93 31.51 -25.20
N PHE A 820 3.89 32.21 -25.66
CA PHE A 820 2.49 32.01 -25.31
C PHE A 820 2.16 32.24 -23.83
N LYS A 821 3.01 33.00 -23.12
CA LYS A 821 2.65 33.52 -21.79
C LYS A 821 1.59 34.61 -21.90
N LEU A 822 0.78 34.73 -20.86
CA LEU A 822 -0.16 35.83 -20.69
C LEU A 822 0.61 37.11 -20.36
N THR A 823 0.25 38.22 -21.00
CA THR A 823 0.89 39.52 -20.78
C THR A 823 -0.12 40.56 -20.31
N GLU A 824 0.39 41.58 -19.64
CA GLU A 824 -0.39 42.69 -19.07
C GLU A 824 -1.32 43.36 -20.08
N LYS A 825 -0.77 43.71 -21.24
CA LYS A 825 -1.46 44.47 -22.29
C LYS A 825 -2.69 43.72 -22.78
N THR A 826 -2.56 42.42 -22.99
CA THR A 826 -3.65 41.57 -23.51
C THR A 826 -4.66 41.27 -22.42
N LEU A 827 -4.22 41.06 -21.18
CA LEU A 827 -5.11 40.81 -20.04
C LEU A 827 -6.01 42.01 -19.74
N SER A 828 -5.44 43.21 -19.61
CA SER A 828 -6.18 44.43 -19.27
C SER A 828 -7.30 44.73 -20.28
N GLY A 829 -7.00 44.57 -21.58
CA GLY A 829 -7.99 44.79 -22.64
C GLY A 829 -9.15 43.79 -22.62
N ILE A 830 -8.94 42.55 -22.19
CA ILE A 830 -10.01 41.55 -22.09
C ILE A 830 -10.82 41.76 -20.81
N LEU A 831 -10.17 41.96 -19.66
CA LEU A 831 -10.89 42.11 -18.38
C LEU A 831 -11.82 43.31 -18.34
N ASP A 832 -11.50 44.39 -19.08
CA ASP A 832 -12.39 45.55 -19.25
C ASP A 832 -13.73 45.21 -19.91
N THR A 833 -13.78 44.12 -20.69
CA THR A 833 -14.97 43.68 -21.45
C THR A 833 -15.77 42.59 -20.75
N VAL A 834 -15.26 42.05 -19.63
CA VAL A 834 -15.80 40.84 -19.00
C VAL A 834 -16.45 41.16 -17.66
N HIS A 835 -17.68 40.68 -17.47
CA HIS A 835 -18.38 40.76 -16.19
C HIS A 835 -17.94 39.64 -15.25
N LYS A 836 -17.60 39.98 -13.99
CA LYS A 836 -17.10 39.07 -12.95
C LYS A 836 -16.05 38.09 -13.49
N PRO A 837 -14.88 38.60 -13.90
CA PRO A 837 -13.87 37.77 -14.54
C PRO A 837 -13.27 36.76 -13.56
N TRP A 838 -13.14 35.51 -14.02
CA TRP A 838 -12.35 34.47 -13.39
C TRP A 838 -11.15 34.18 -14.27
N LEU A 839 -9.92 34.33 -13.78
CA LEU A 839 -8.71 34.10 -14.58
C LEU A 839 -8.05 32.78 -14.17
N TYR A 840 -7.83 31.89 -15.13
CA TYR A 840 -6.98 30.70 -14.93
C TYR A 840 -5.54 31.00 -15.33
N ILE A 841 -4.59 30.66 -14.44
CA ILE A 841 -3.15 30.77 -14.70
C ILE A 841 -2.48 29.47 -14.26
N SER A 842 -1.83 28.75 -15.18
CA SER A 842 -0.88 27.69 -14.85
C SER A 842 0.49 28.32 -14.54
N GLY A 843 0.93 28.28 -13.28
CA GLY A 843 2.16 28.93 -12.85
C GLY A 843 2.75 28.34 -11.57
N PRO A 844 4.08 28.45 -11.31
CA PRO A 844 5.11 29.07 -12.16
C PRO A 844 5.30 28.45 -13.54
N THR A 845 5.13 27.12 -13.69
CA THR A 845 5.28 26.43 -14.97
C THR A 845 3.98 26.45 -15.76
N VAL A 846 4.05 26.95 -16.99
CA VAL A 846 2.93 27.02 -17.94
C VAL A 846 2.71 25.66 -18.58
N SER A 847 1.51 25.11 -18.44
CA SER A 847 1.10 23.89 -19.13
C SER A 847 0.18 24.24 -20.31
N PRO A 848 0.51 23.85 -21.55
CA PRO A 848 1.48 22.82 -21.92
C PRO A 848 2.87 23.28 -22.41
N THR A 849 3.16 24.59 -22.45
CA THR A 849 4.37 25.10 -23.12
C THR A 849 5.68 24.79 -22.39
N GLY A 850 5.62 24.54 -21.08
CA GLY A 850 6.77 24.31 -20.22
C GLY A 850 7.60 25.56 -19.93
N LEU A 851 7.12 26.76 -20.28
CA LEU A 851 7.79 28.02 -19.92
C LEU A 851 7.48 28.44 -18.49
N LEU A 852 8.29 29.35 -17.95
CA LEU A 852 8.19 29.82 -16.57
C LEU A 852 7.74 31.28 -16.53
N TYR A 853 6.78 31.56 -15.66
CA TYR A 853 6.53 32.92 -15.19
C TYR A 853 7.53 33.30 -14.10
N ASN A 854 8.13 34.49 -14.21
CA ASN A 854 8.91 35.06 -13.13
C ASN A 854 8.00 35.82 -12.13
N ASN A 855 8.56 36.26 -10.98
CA ASN A 855 7.80 36.97 -9.94
C ASN A 855 7.19 38.28 -10.45
N GLN A 856 7.92 39.04 -11.26
CA GLN A 856 7.46 40.33 -11.77
C GLN A 856 6.25 40.13 -12.69
N GLU A 857 6.34 39.18 -13.62
CA GLU A 857 5.25 38.83 -14.52
C GLU A 857 3.98 38.42 -13.77
N ILE A 858 4.10 37.60 -12.70
CA ILE A 858 2.94 37.24 -11.87
C ILE A 858 2.43 38.44 -11.07
N GLU A 859 3.30 39.26 -10.50
CA GLU A 859 2.94 40.48 -9.75
C GLU A 859 2.11 41.43 -10.63
N ASP A 860 2.53 41.62 -11.88
CA ASP A 860 1.86 42.50 -12.84
C ASP A 860 0.48 41.95 -13.26
N LEU A 861 0.39 40.65 -13.55
CA LEU A 861 -0.89 40.00 -13.87
C LEU A 861 -1.88 40.05 -12.70
N LEU A 862 -1.42 39.76 -11.48
CA LEU A 862 -2.26 39.82 -10.28
C LEU A 862 -2.68 41.25 -9.94
N SER A 863 -1.82 42.23 -10.18
CA SER A 863 -2.14 43.66 -10.00
C SER A 863 -3.27 44.11 -10.93
N ILE A 864 -3.25 43.68 -12.19
CA ILE A 864 -4.34 43.93 -13.13
C ILE A 864 -5.62 43.24 -12.65
N CYS A 865 -5.54 41.97 -12.25
CA CYS A 865 -6.70 41.24 -11.71
C CYS A 865 -7.31 41.94 -10.49
N ALA A 866 -6.47 42.45 -9.58
CA ALA A 866 -6.90 43.18 -8.39
C ALA A 866 -7.65 44.47 -8.73
N ASN A 867 -7.27 45.17 -9.82
CA ASN A 867 -7.96 46.38 -10.29
C ASN A 867 -9.35 46.07 -10.85
N PHE A 868 -9.50 44.96 -11.57
CA PHE A 868 -10.78 44.55 -12.17
C PHE A 868 -11.66 43.68 -11.24
N GLY A 869 -11.18 43.34 -10.04
CA GLY A 869 -11.91 42.45 -9.13
C GLY A 869 -11.98 40.99 -9.61
N ALA A 870 -10.98 40.55 -10.38
CA ALA A 870 -10.99 39.20 -10.95
C ALA A 870 -10.68 38.13 -9.90
N LYS A 871 -11.39 37.00 -9.95
CA LYS A 871 -11.04 35.82 -9.14
C LYS A 871 -10.00 35.00 -9.87
N VAL A 872 -8.84 34.79 -9.27
CA VAL A 872 -7.71 34.12 -9.93
C VAL A 872 -7.59 32.69 -9.41
N VAL A 873 -7.58 31.72 -10.33
CA VAL A 873 -7.20 30.34 -10.06
C VAL A 873 -5.75 30.16 -10.52
N LEU A 874 -4.83 30.15 -9.54
CA LEU A 874 -3.42 29.91 -9.78
C LEU A 874 -3.13 28.43 -9.61
N ASP A 875 -2.92 27.73 -10.73
CA ASP A 875 -2.69 26.30 -10.77
C ASP A 875 -1.18 25.97 -10.79
N THR A 876 -0.73 25.38 -9.70
CA THR A 876 0.65 24.93 -9.51
C THR A 876 0.86 23.46 -9.85
N SER A 877 -0.17 22.73 -10.31
CA SER A 877 -0.14 21.27 -10.48
C SER A 877 0.96 20.79 -11.43
N PHE A 878 1.38 21.63 -12.38
CA PHE A 878 2.41 21.33 -13.38
C PHE A 878 3.81 21.86 -13.05
N SER A 879 3.96 22.53 -11.90
CA SER A 879 5.22 23.10 -11.42
C SER A 879 6.00 22.10 -10.56
N GLY A 880 7.26 22.40 -10.21
CA GLY A 880 8.12 21.58 -9.33
C GLY A 880 9.04 20.59 -10.03
N LEU A 881 9.11 20.63 -11.37
CA LEU A 881 10.03 19.85 -12.22
C LEU A 881 10.76 20.76 -13.23
N GLU A 882 11.24 21.91 -12.77
CA GLU A 882 11.95 22.89 -13.60
C GLU A 882 13.42 22.51 -13.86
N PHE A 883 13.90 22.72 -15.09
CA PHE A 883 15.21 22.21 -15.55
C PHE A 883 16.40 23.06 -15.13
N ASP A 884 16.17 24.33 -14.80
CA ASP A 884 17.17 25.31 -14.40
C ASP A 884 16.79 25.83 -13.01
N SER A 885 17.60 25.52 -11.99
CA SER A 885 17.36 25.95 -10.60
C SER A 885 17.44 27.46 -10.42
N ASP A 886 18.30 28.13 -11.20
CA ASP A 886 18.65 29.54 -10.99
C ASP A 886 17.48 30.51 -11.28
N GLY A 887 16.49 30.07 -12.07
CA GLY A 887 15.28 30.87 -12.34
C GLY A 887 14.18 30.73 -11.28
N LEU A 888 14.18 29.63 -10.51
CA LEU A 888 13.16 29.35 -9.48
C LEU A 888 13.65 29.64 -8.06
N VAL A 889 14.97 29.75 -7.84
CA VAL A 889 15.58 30.21 -6.59
C VAL A 889 15.15 31.67 -6.36
N GLY A 890 13.98 31.84 -5.73
CA GLY A 890 13.36 33.13 -5.47
C GLY A 890 11.91 33.27 -5.92
N TRP A 891 11.30 32.27 -6.58
CA TRP A 891 9.87 32.37 -6.91
C TRP A 891 9.02 32.39 -5.64
N THR A 892 8.27 33.47 -5.39
CA THR A 892 7.51 33.66 -4.16
C THR A 892 6.32 34.58 -4.39
N LEU A 893 5.16 34.20 -3.86
CA LEU A 893 3.94 35.00 -3.89
C LEU A 893 3.81 35.92 -2.68
N VAL A 894 4.61 35.75 -1.61
CA VAL A 894 4.47 36.54 -0.37
C VAL A 894 4.59 38.03 -0.69
N ASP A 895 5.65 38.41 -1.42
CA ASP A 895 5.94 39.80 -1.73
C ASP A 895 4.92 40.36 -2.72
N CYS A 896 4.52 39.58 -3.72
CA CYS A 896 3.50 39.99 -4.68
C CYS A 896 2.16 40.25 -3.98
N LEU A 897 1.63 39.26 -3.25
CA LEU A 897 0.32 39.35 -2.61
C LEU A 897 0.28 40.38 -1.47
N SER A 898 1.37 40.59 -0.74
CA SER A 898 1.43 41.59 0.33
C SER A 898 1.42 43.04 -0.17
N LYS A 899 1.92 43.30 -1.39
CA LYS A 899 1.88 44.61 -2.03
C LYS A 899 0.54 44.92 -2.70
N LEU A 900 -0.27 43.90 -3.02
CA LEU A 900 -1.57 44.08 -3.67
C LEU A 900 -2.54 44.80 -2.72
N LYS A 901 -2.89 46.04 -3.06
CA LYS A 901 -3.99 46.77 -2.43
C LYS A 901 -5.18 46.74 -3.38
N SER A 902 -6.02 45.72 -3.27
CA SER A 902 -7.29 45.74 -4.02
C SER A 902 -8.30 46.65 -3.32
N SER A 903 -8.88 47.58 -4.06
CA SER A 903 -10.06 48.36 -3.64
C SER A 903 -11.37 47.60 -3.89
N ASN A 904 -11.31 46.45 -4.58
CA ASN A 904 -12.47 45.67 -4.97
C ASN A 904 -12.57 44.39 -4.11
N PRO A 905 -13.60 44.26 -3.26
CA PRO A 905 -13.74 43.13 -2.34
C PRO A 905 -13.98 41.79 -3.04
N SER A 906 -14.24 41.78 -4.36
CA SER A 906 -14.45 40.55 -5.15
C SER A 906 -13.15 39.86 -5.58
N PHE A 907 -12.01 40.56 -5.54
CA PHE A 907 -10.72 39.98 -5.90
C PHE A 907 -10.29 38.92 -4.89
N CYS A 908 -9.99 37.71 -5.35
CA CYS A 908 -9.36 36.68 -4.55
C CYS A 908 -8.43 35.81 -5.39
N VAL A 909 -7.46 35.19 -4.73
CA VAL A 909 -6.53 34.25 -5.36
C VAL A 909 -6.69 32.90 -4.69
N SER A 910 -7.05 31.90 -5.49
CA SER A 910 -7.16 30.50 -5.09
C SER A 910 -5.94 29.74 -5.59
N LEU A 911 -5.32 28.92 -4.73
CA LEU A 911 -4.18 28.10 -5.12
C LEU A 911 -4.64 26.67 -5.37
N LEU A 912 -4.57 26.23 -6.62
CA LEU A 912 -4.82 24.85 -7.02
C LEU A 912 -3.47 24.11 -7.15
N GLY A 913 -3.43 22.85 -6.75
CA GLY A 913 -2.23 22.04 -6.92
C GLY A 913 -2.47 20.54 -6.92
N GLY A 914 -1.49 19.82 -7.46
CA GLY A 914 -1.39 18.37 -7.44
C GLY A 914 0.01 17.93 -7.02
N LEU A 915 0.09 16.78 -6.33
CA LEU A 915 1.36 16.23 -5.82
C LEU A 915 1.89 15.04 -6.64
N SER A 916 1.05 14.42 -7.47
CA SER A 916 1.38 13.20 -8.24
C SER A 916 2.69 13.33 -9.02
N ILE A 917 2.78 14.35 -9.85
CA ILE A 917 3.94 14.65 -10.71
C ILE A 917 5.14 15.12 -9.87
N LYS A 918 4.91 16.04 -8.92
CA LYS A 918 5.94 16.70 -8.10
C LYS A 918 6.70 15.78 -7.17
N MET A 919 6.08 14.68 -6.76
CA MET A 919 6.63 13.75 -5.79
C MET A 919 6.93 12.39 -6.39
N LEU A 920 6.80 12.25 -7.72
CA LEU A 920 6.95 10.99 -8.45
C LEU A 920 6.12 9.88 -7.80
N THR A 921 4.91 10.26 -7.33
CA THR A 921 4.05 9.38 -6.54
C THR A 921 3.18 8.47 -7.39
N GLY A 922 3.25 8.60 -8.72
CA GLY A 922 2.72 7.68 -9.73
C GLY A 922 1.31 7.19 -9.43
N PRO A 923 1.15 6.03 -8.76
CA PRO A 923 -0.15 5.46 -8.40
C PRO A 923 -1.00 6.29 -7.43
N LEU A 924 -0.42 7.20 -6.64
CA LEU A 924 -1.17 8.04 -5.71
C LEU A 924 -1.75 9.26 -6.44
N LYS A 925 -3.03 9.51 -6.18
CA LYS A 925 -3.78 10.65 -6.70
C LYS A 925 -4.14 11.55 -5.51
N PHE A 926 -3.65 12.79 -5.54
CA PHE A 926 -3.85 13.78 -4.47
C PHE A 926 -3.78 15.21 -5.03
N GLY A 927 -4.94 15.85 -5.11
CA GLY A 927 -5.12 17.26 -5.39
C GLY A 927 -5.41 18.06 -4.13
N PHE A 928 -4.96 19.31 -4.09
CA PHE A 928 -5.29 20.25 -3.03
C PHE A 928 -5.73 21.60 -3.60
N LEU A 929 -6.61 22.27 -2.87
CA LEU A 929 -7.10 23.61 -3.15
C LEU A 929 -7.04 24.44 -1.87
N VAL A 930 -6.53 25.66 -1.98
CA VAL A 930 -6.44 26.63 -0.88
C VAL A 930 -7.29 27.84 -1.23
N LEU A 931 -8.24 28.14 -0.35
CA LEU A 931 -9.20 29.24 -0.50
C LEU A 931 -9.08 30.20 0.69
N ASN A 932 -8.99 31.51 0.42
CA ASN A 932 -8.85 32.53 1.47
C ASN A 932 -10.09 33.45 1.58
N GLU A 933 -11.11 33.23 0.75
CA GLU A 933 -12.30 34.09 0.66
C GLU A 933 -13.54 33.32 1.17
N PRO A 934 -14.17 33.72 2.28
CA PRO A 934 -15.25 32.97 2.91
C PRO A 934 -16.46 32.69 2.02
N ALA A 935 -16.89 33.64 1.17
CA ALA A 935 -18.06 33.42 0.31
C ALA A 935 -17.78 32.35 -0.76
N LEU A 936 -16.56 32.29 -1.29
CA LEU A 936 -16.11 31.25 -2.19
C LEU A 936 -15.98 29.89 -1.49
N VAL A 937 -15.55 29.87 -0.23
CA VAL A 937 -15.54 28.63 0.60
C VAL A 937 -16.96 28.09 0.78
N ASP A 938 -17.91 28.94 1.17
CA ASP A 938 -19.33 28.57 1.31
C ASP A 938 -19.93 28.09 -0.02
N ALA A 939 -19.63 28.79 -1.12
CA ALA A 939 -20.07 28.40 -2.45
C ALA A 939 -19.50 27.03 -2.85
N PHE A 940 -18.22 26.78 -2.58
CA PHE A 940 -17.57 25.50 -2.87
C PHE A 940 -18.21 24.35 -2.09
N HIS A 941 -18.45 24.52 -0.79
CA HIS A 941 -19.10 23.51 0.05
C HIS A 941 -20.57 23.24 -0.33
N SER A 942 -21.19 24.10 -1.14
CA SER A 942 -22.53 23.84 -1.69
C SER A 942 -22.54 22.71 -2.74
N PHE A 943 -21.36 22.25 -3.19
CA PHE A 943 -21.18 21.15 -4.16
C PHE A 943 -20.49 19.92 -3.52
N PRO A 944 -21.24 19.04 -2.81
CA PRO A 944 -20.66 18.01 -1.95
C PRO A 944 -20.06 16.78 -2.68
N GLY A 945 -20.36 16.55 -3.96
CA GLY A 945 -19.93 15.36 -4.72
C GLY A 945 -18.46 15.36 -5.14
N LEU A 946 -17.53 15.59 -4.20
CA LEU A 946 -16.09 15.52 -4.42
C LEU A 946 -15.55 14.21 -3.84
N SER A 947 -14.83 13.42 -4.64
CA SER A 947 -14.13 12.24 -4.13
C SER A 947 -12.95 12.67 -3.26
N LYS A 948 -12.96 12.25 -2.00
CA LYS A 948 -11.92 12.58 -1.03
C LYS A 948 -10.80 11.52 -1.09
N PRO A 949 -9.53 11.90 -0.93
CA PRO A 949 -8.45 10.94 -0.82
C PRO A 949 -8.66 10.03 0.39
N HIS A 950 -8.43 8.74 0.19
CA HIS A 950 -8.45 7.75 1.25
C HIS A 950 -7.39 8.03 2.32
N SER A 951 -7.68 7.66 3.58
CA SER A 951 -6.80 7.80 4.74
C SER A 951 -5.36 7.31 4.51
N THR A 952 -5.17 6.17 3.82
CA THR A 952 -3.82 5.66 3.50
C THR A 952 -3.07 6.55 2.50
N VAL A 953 -3.78 7.14 1.53
CA VAL A 953 -3.19 8.10 0.59
C VAL A 953 -2.77 9.36 1.34
N ILE A 954 -3.62 9.87 2.24
CA ILE A 954 -3.29 11.06 3.04
C ILE A 954 -2.05 10.80 3.90
N TYR A 955 -1.98 9.66 4.58
CA TYR A 955 -0.80 9.26 5.36
C TYR A 955 0.47 9.21 4.52
N ALA A 956 0.42 8.51 3.36
CA ALA A 956 1.57 8.37 2.48
C ALA A 956 2.06 9.74 1.96
N VAL A 957 1.13 10.59 1.53
CA VAL A 957 1.42 11.96 1.09
C VAL A 957 2.05 12.78 2.21
N LYS A 958 1.48 12.75 3.41
CA LYS A 958 2.01 13.47 4.57
C LYS A 958 3.44 13.06 4.89
N LYS A 959 3.73 11.75 4.91
CA LYS A 959 5.08 11.22 5.14
C LYS A 959 6.05 11.71 4.07
N LEU A 960 5.65 11.66 2.80
CA LEU A 960 6.49 12.11 1.68
C LEU A 960 6.76 13.62 1.69
N LEU A 961 5.78 14.44 2.08
CA LEU A 961 5.97 15.87 2.28
C LEU A 961 6.98 16.17 3.39
N SER A 962 6.93 15.42 4.50
CA SER A 962 7.92 15.52 5.57
C SER A 962 9.33 15.16 5.10
N LEU A 963 9.47 14.07 4.34
CA LEU A 963 10.76 13.64 3.78
C LEU A 963 11.32 14.67 2.78
N ARG A 964 10.45 15.29 1.97
CA ARG A 964 10.82 16.36 1.05
C ARG A 964 11.34 17.59 1.79
N GLU A 965 10.64 18.03 2.83
CA GLU A 965 11.01 19.23 3.58
C GLU A 965 12.36 19.06 4.29
N GLN A 966 12.63 17.85 4.79
CA GLN A 966 13.92 17.49 5.38
C GLN A 966 15.04 17.32 4.33
N LYS A 967 14.72 17.40 3.03
CA LYS A 967 15.61 17.06 1.91
C LYS A 967 16.29 15.71 2.14
N SER A 968 15.52 14.71 2.57
CA SER A 968 16.00 13.34 2.73
C SER A 968 16.65 12.87 1.43
N GLY A 969 17.91 12.40 1.53
CA GLY A 969 18.79 12.13 0.39
C GLY A 969 18.11 11.29 -0.68
N ASP A 970 17.58 10.11 -0.34
CA ASP A 970 17.07 9.16 -1.34
C ASP A 970 15.89 9.70 -2.19
N LEU A 971 14.93 10.40 -1.56
CA LEU A 971 13.78 10.95 -2.29
C LEU A 971 14.19 12.18 -3.11
N TRP A 972 14.96 13.08 -2.51
CA TRP A 972 15.39 14.31 -3.17
C TRP A 972 16.34 14.03 -4.33
N ASP A 973 17.30 13.12 -4.15
CA ASP A 973 18.23 12.69 -5.19
C ASP A 973 17.50 12.02 -6.36
N SER A 974 16.46 11.23 -6.06
CA SER A 974 15.59 10.66 -7.10
C SER A 974 14.85 11.74 -7.90
N ILE A 975 14.31 12.77 -7.24
CA ILE A 975 13.63 13.89 -7.91
C ILE A 975 14.61 14.67 -8.79
N VAL A 976 15.80 15.01 -8.27
CA VAL A 976 16.83 15.75 -9.02
C VAL A 976 17.30 14.94 -10.23
N LYS A 977 17.50 13.62 -10.06
CA LYS A 977 17.84 12.71 -11.16
C LYS A 977 16.78 12.72 -12.25
N GLU A 978 15.50 12.62 -11.88
CA GLU A 978 14.42 12.62 -12.87
C GLU A 978 14.24 13.99 -13.55
N ILE A 979 14.46 15.11 -12.86
CA ILE A 979 14.54 16.43 -13.50
C ILE A 979 15.65 16.45 -14.57
N GLY A 980 16.83 15.89 -14.25
CA GLY A 980 17.93 15.74 -15.20
C GLY A 980 17.55 14.87 -16.42
N ASN A 981 16.83 13.77 -16.19
CA ASN A 981 16.33 12.90 -17.25
C ASN A 981 15.32 13.64 -18.14
N LEU A 982 14.35 14.35 -17.57
CA LEU A 982 13.36 15.13 -18.31
C LEU A 982 14.02 16.24 -19.14
N LYS A 983 15.04 16.91 -18.61
CA LYS A 983 15.84 17.91 -19.34
C LYS A 983 16.53 17.29 -20.57
N ASN A 984 17.17 16.13 -20.38
CA ASN A 984 17.82 15.41 -21.47
C ASN A 984 16.80 14.92 -22.53
N ARG A 985 15.67 14.37 -22.11
CA ARG A 985 14.59 13.92 -23.01
C ARG A 985 14.00 15.09 -23.78
N SER A 986 13.76 16.22 -23.13
CA SER A 986 13.29 17.44 -23.79
C SER A 986 14.28 17.90 -24.85
N LYS A 987 15.59 17.90 -24.55
CA LYS A 987 16.62 18.23 -25.55
C LYS A 987 16.61 17.29 -26.75
N ARG A 988 16.52 15.98 -26.53
CA ARG A 988 16.49 14.97 -27.59
C ARG A 988 15.23 15.04 -28.45
N LEU A 989 14.07 15.24 -27.82
CA LEU A 989 12.80 15.44 -28.52
C LEU A 989 12.86 16.71 -29.38
N LYS A 990 13.38 17.82 -28.86
CA LYS A 990 13.60 19.06 -29.60
C LYS A 990 14.48 18.83 -30.83
N GLU A 991 15.62 18.18 -30.67
CA GLU A 991 16.54 17.88 -31.77
C GLU A 991 15.85 17.04 -32.85
N THR A 992 15.11 15.99 -32.43
CA THR A 992 14.37 15.11 -33.35
C THR A 992 13.28 15.86 -34.11
N LEU A 993 12.46 16.63 -33.41
CA LEU A 993 11.38 17.44 -34.01
C LEU A 993 11.94 18.48 -34.99
N LYS A 994 13.01 19.20 -34.62
CA LYS A 994 13.65 20.18 -35.52
C LYS A 994 14.22 19.52 -36.78
N ASN A 995 14.89 18.38 -36.64
CA ASN A 995 15.40 17.60 -37.78
C ASN A 995 14.26 17.09 -38.68
N CYS A 996 13.06 16.91 -38.12
CA CYS A 996 11.85 16.53 -38.83
C CYS A 996 11.04 17.73 -39.35
N GLY A 997 11.56 18.95 -39.28
CA GLY A 997 10.93 20.15 -39.85
C GLY A 997 9.82 20.79 -39.00
N TRP A 998 9.86 20.59 -37.68
CA TRP A 998 8.96 21.24 -36.73
C TRP A 998 9.58 22.50 -36.10
N ASP A 999 8.76 23.52 -35.89
CA ASP A 999 9.10 24.71 -35.11
C ASP A 999 8.82 24.44 -33.63
N VAL A 1000 9.87 24.19 -32.87
CA VAL A 1000 9.77 23.77 -31.46
C VAL A 1000 9.92 24.98 -30.53
N LEU A 1001 8.97 25.14 -29.60
CA LEU A 1001 9.12 26.02 -28.45
C LEU A 1001 9.87 25.27 -27.34
N GLU A 1002 11.00 25.80 -26.90
CA GLU A 1002 11.86 25.11 -25.92
C GLU A 1002 11.32 25.26 -24.50
N PRO A 1003 10.94 24.15 -23.83
CA PRO A 1003 10.46 24.20 -22.46
C PRO A 1003 11.62 24.42 -21.48
N ARG A 1004 11.29 25.05 -20.36
CA ARG A 1004 12.17 25.31 -19.22
C ARG A 1004 11.82 24.46 -17.99
N GLY A 1005 10.69 23.76 -18.01
CA GLY A 1005 10.27 22.86 -16.95
C GLY A 1005 9.02 22.05 -17.30
N GLY A 1006 8.62 21.22 -16.35
CA GLY A 1006 7.45 20.36 -16.47
C GLY A 1006 7.74 19.12 -17.33
N ILE A 1007 6.67 18.54 -17.88
CA ILE A 1007 6.72 17.26 -18.61
C ILE A 1007 6.31 17.39 -20.08
N SER A 1008 6.01 18.61 -20.55
CA SER A 1008 5.41 18.85 -21.87
C SER A 1008 6.25 19.80 -22.72
N MET A 1009 6.12 19.64 -24.04
CA MET A 1009 6.72 20.49 -25.07
C MET A 1009 5.67 20.76 -26.14
N VAL A 1010 5.68 21.97 -26.71
CA VAL A 1010 4.84 22.30 -27.86
C VAL A 1010 5.68 22.55 -29.12
N ALA A 1011 5.19 22.09 -30.26
CA ALA A 1011 5.84 22.27 -31.54
C ALA A 1011 4.84 22.37 -32.70
N LYS A 1012 5.17 23.15 -33.71
CA LYS A 1012 4.35 23.34 -34.92
C LYS A 1012 4.94 22.57 -36.11
N PRO A 1013 4.15 21.74 -36.83
CA PRO A 1013 4.62 20.90 -37.93
C PRO A 1013 4.78 21.69 -39.25
N SER A 1014 5.55 22.78 -39.23
CA SER A 1014 5.61 23.74 -40.34
C SER A 1014 6.02 23.12 -41.68
N ALA A 1015 6.88 22.11 -41.69
CA ALA A 1015 7.26 21.39 -42.91
C ALA A 1015 6.20 20.41 -43.44
N TYR A 1016 5.14 20.11 -42.67
CA TYR A 1016 4.12 19.11 -43.01
C TYR A 1016 2.82 19.74 -43.48
N LEU A 1017 2.46 20.90 -42.93
CA LEU A 1017 1.22 21.59 -43.26
C LEU A 1017 1.10 21.79 -44.78
N ASN A 1018 -0.10 21.55 -45.30
CA ASN A 1018 -0.46 21.55 -46.72
C ASN A 1018 0.12 20.43 -47.61
N LYS A 1019 0.91 19.49 -47.08
CA LYS A 1019 1.32 18.30 -47.84
C LYS A 1019 0.20 17.25 -47.90
N ILE A 1020 0.20 16.43 -48.94
CA ILE A 1020 -0.77 15.33 -49.10
C ILE A 1020 -0.11 14.03 -48.65
N VAL A 1021 -0.76 13.29 -47.76
CA VAL A 1021 -0.29 11.99 -47.26
C VAL A 1021 -1.22 10.89 -47.73
N LYS A 1022 -0.64 9.79 -48.21
CA LYS A 1022 -1.36 8.56 -48.60
C LYS A 1022 -0.98 7.41 -47.67
N LEU A 1023 -1.92 6.98 -46.84
CA LEU A 1023 -1.77 5.83 -45.95
C LEU A 1023 -2.54 4.63 -46.50
N LYS A 1024 -1.95 3.43 -46.43
CA LYS A 1024 -2.69 2.18 -46.69
C LYS A 1024 -3.64 1.93 -45.52
N GLY A 1025 -4.94 1.83 -45.79
CA GLY A 1025 -5.93 1.52 -44.76
C GLY A 1025 -5.73 0.12 -44.18
N SER A 1026 -6.20 -0.07 -42.94
CA SER A 1026 -6.43 -1.40 -42.38
C SER A 1026 -7.61 -2.07 -43.10
N PRO A 1027 -7.60 -3.39 -43.34
CA PRO A 1027 -8.76 -4.10 -43.85
C PRO A 1027 -9.90 -3.97 -42.84
N LYS A 1028 -11.10 -3.56 -43.29
CA LYS A 1028 -12.32 -3.74 -42.49
C LYS A 1028 -12.69 -5.22 -42.51
N ASP A 1029 -12.98 -5.75 -41.32
CA ASP A 1029 -13.47 -7.10 -41.01
C ASP A 1029 -13.87 -7.94 -42.23
N GLY A 1030 -13.06 -8.97 -42.53
CA GLY A 1030 -13.43 -10.09 -43.39
C GLY A 1030 -13.60 -9.81 -44.89
N SER A 1031 -13.43 -8.57 -45.37
CA SER A 1031 -13.57 -8.26 -46.80
C SER A 1031 -12.28 -8.55 -47.59
N ILE A 1032 -12.32 -9.57 -48.47
CA ILE A 1032 -11.29 -9.85 -49.47
C ILE A 1032 -11.43 -8.79 -50.59
N GLY A 1033 -10.86 -7.61 -50.38
CA GLY A 1033 -10.82 -6.50 -51.34
C GLY A 1033 -9.76 -5.48 -50.94
N SER A 1034 -9.13 -4.81 -51.92
CA SER A 1034 -8.05 -3.85 -51.71
C SER A 1034 -8.38 -2.82 -50.62
N ALA A 1035 -7.55 -2.74 -49.58
CA ALA A 1035 -7.78 -1.81 -48.47
C ALA A 1035 -7.87 -0.35 -48.98
N PRO A 1036 -8.86 0.43 -48.51
CA PRO A 1036 -9.03 1.81 -48.95
C PRO A 1036 -7.80 2.64 -48.58
N VAL A 1037 -7.27 3.41 -49.54
CA VAL A 1037 -6.16 4.34 -49.30
C VAL A 1037 -6.73 5.59 -48.64
N TYR A 1038 -6.25 5.92 -47.43
CA TYR A 1038 -6.57 7.16 -46.76
C TYR A 1038 -5.66 8.26 -47.33
N GLU A 1039 -6.25 9.22 -48.05
CA GLU A 1039 -5.56 10.39 -48.61
C GLU A 1039 -6.10 11.66 -47.94
N ALA A 1040 -5.21 12.42 -47.31
CA ALA A 1040 -5.57 13.68 -46.64
C ALA A 1040 -4.51 14.74 -46.88
N LYS A 1041 -4.96 15.98 -47.11
CA LYS A 1041 -4.09 17.16 -47.09
C LYS A 1041 -3.92 17.59 -45.63
N LEU A 1042 -2.68 17.62 -45.16
CA LEU A 1042 -2.36 17.92 -43.76
C LEU A 1042 -2.70 19.36 -43.39
N ASP A 1043 -3.41 19.51 -42.28
CA ASP A 1043 -3.73 20.78 -41.64
C ASP A 1043 -3.70 20.63 -40.11
N ASP A 1044 -3.97 21.73 -39.40
CA ASP A 1044 -3.95 21.78 -37.93
C ASP A 1044 -4.97 20.83 -37.29
N SER A 1045 -6.04 20.45 -37.98
CA SER A 1045 -7.15 19.65 -37.45
C SER A 1045 -6.96 18.14 -37.64
N ASN A 1046 -6.23 17.72 -38.68
CA ASN A 1046 -6.07 16.31 -39.02
C ASN A 1046 -4.68 15.73 -38.70
N ILE A 1047 -3.70 16.56 -38.33
CA ILE A 1047 -2.32 16.13 -38.07
C ILE A 1047 -2.23 15.04 -37.00
N ARG A 1048 -2.99 15.19 -35.91
CA ARG A 1048 -3.07 14.21 -34.82
C ARG A 1048 -3.52 12.84 -35.33
N GLU A 1049 -4.60 12.81 -36.09
CA GLU A 1049 -5.19 11.59 -36.63
C GLU A 1049 -4.27 10.90 -37.64
N VAL A 1050 -3.56 11.67 -38.47
CA VAL A 1050 -2.59 11.11 -39.43
C VAL A 1050 -1.41 10.48 -38.72
N ILE A 1051 -0.84 11.14 -37.71
CA ILE A 1051 0.27 10.60 -36.91
C ILE A 1051 -0.17 9.30 -36.22
N TYR A 1052 -1.33 9.33 -35.54
CA TYR A 1052 -1.91 8.16 -34.90
C TYR A 1052 -2.08 6.98 -35.88
N ARG A 1053 -2.72 7.19 -37.04
CA ARG A 1053 -2.93 6.12 -38.04
C ARG A 1053 -1.63 5.59 -38.66
N ALA A 1054 -0.63 6.44 -38.82
CA ALA A 1054 0.61 6.07 -39.49
C ALA A 1054 1.60 5.31 -38.58
N THR A 1055 1.63 5.65 -37.30
CA THR A 1055 2.67 5.16 -36.38
C THR A 1055 2.16 4.61 -35.06
N GLY A 1056 0.90 4.85 -34.68
CA GLY A 1056 0.36 4.51 -33.36
C GLY A 1056 0.74 5.51 -32.26
N LEU A 1057 1.36 6.64 -32.61
CA LEU A 1057 1.75 7.69 -31.67
C LEU A 1057 0.57 8.63 -31.37
N CYS A 1058 0.19 8.74 -30.10
CA CYS A 1058 -0.90 9.60 -29.66
C CYS A 1058 -0.32 10.94 -29.16
N ILE A 1059 -0.75 12.05 -29.78
CA ILE A 1059 -0.38 13.42 -29.40
C ILE A 1059 -1.62 14.31 -29.29
N ASN A 1060 -1.48 15.52 -28.74
CA ASN A 1060 -2.53 16.54 -28.78
C ASN A 1060 -2.20 17.59 -29.87
N SER A 1061 -3.20 18.08 -30.61
CA SER A 1061 -3.06 19.08 -31.68
C SER A 1061 -3.23 20.52 -31.16
N GLY A 1062 -3.24 21.48 -32.10
CA GLY A 1062 -3.57 22.88 -31.83
C GLY A 1062 -4.98 23.10 -31.26
N LEU A 1063 -5.92 22.17 -31.49
CA LEU A 1063 -7.26 22.24 -30.91
C LEU A 1063 -7.24 22.05 -29.40
N TRP A 1064 -6.39 21.16 -28.90
CA TRP A 1064 -6.23 20.91 -27.47
C TRP A 1064 -5.41 22.01 -26.79
N THR A 1065 -4.31 22.46 -27.40
CA THR A 1065 -3.47 23.52 -26.81
C THR A 1065 -4.14 24.89 -26.84
N GLY A 1066 -5.13 25.08 -27.74
CA GLY A 1066 -5.72 26.39 -28.03
C GLY A 1066 -4.77 27.33 -28.78
N ILE A 1067 -3.60 26.85 -29.21
CA ILE A 1067 -2.60 27.60 -29.97
C ILE A 1067 -2.63 27.11 -31.43
N PRO A 1068 -2.96 27.97 -32.41
CA PRO A 1068 -3.07 27.57 -33.81
C PRO A 1068 -1.82 26.86 -34.36
N GLY A 1069 -1.98 25.59 -34.72
CA GLY A 1069 -0.96 24.72 -35.32
C GLY A 1069 0.08 24.14 -34.35
N PHE A 1070 0.07 24.48 -33.07
CA PHE A 1070 1.03 23.93 -32.11
C PHE A 1070 0.49 22.67 -31.43
N CYS A 1071 1.13 21.54 -31.71
CA CYS A 1071 0.85 20.25 -31.07
C CYS A 1071 1.63 20.11 -29.77
N ARG A 1072 1.10 19.35 -28.81
CA ARG A 1072 1.74 19.05 -27.53
C ARG A 1072 2.25 17.61 -27.47
N PHE A 1073 3.43 17.45 -26.89
CA PHE A 1073 4.14 16.20 -26.67
C PHE A 1073 4.56 16.09 -25.20
N THR A 1074 4.33 14.94 -24.57
CA THR A 1074 4.77 14.65 -23.19
C THR A 1074 6.06 13.82 -23.16
N VAL A 1075 7.02 14.17 -22.31
CA VAL A 1075 8.33 13.48 -22.20
C VAL A 1075 8.47 12.59 -20.96
N ALA A 1076 7.46 12.56 -20.09
CA ALA A 1076 7.41 11.73 -18.87
C ALA A 1076 6.93 10.29 -19.15
N LEU A 1077 7.61 9.61 -20.08
CA LEU A 1077 7.33 8.22 -20.49
C LEU A 1077 8.29 7.21 -19.84
N GLU A 1078 8.02 5.93 -20.01
CA GLU A 1078 9.05 4.90 -19.81
C GLU A 1078 10.22 5.12 -20.81
N GLN A 1079 11.44 4.70 -20.47
CA GLN A 1079 12.59 4.92 -21.35
C GLN A 1079 12.41 4.22 -22.71
N GLY A 1080 11.93 2.97 -22.73
CA GLY A 1080 11.69 2.24 -23.98
C GLY A 1080 10.63 2.91 -24.86
N GLU A 1081 9.52 3.36 -24.26
CA GLU A 1081 8.46 4.07 -24.95
C GLU A 1081 8.92 5.44 -25.49
N PHE A 1082 9.75 6.16 -24.74
CA PHE A 1082 10.31 7.43 -25.20
C PHE A 1082 11.19 7.26 -26.43
N GLU A 1083 12.06 6.24 -26.46
CA GLU A 1083 12.87 5.93 -27.66
C GLU A 1083 11.97 5.61 -28.86
N HIS A 1084 10.97 4.75 -28.65
CA HIS A 1084 10.04 4.38 -29.70
C HIS A 1084 9.22 5.58 -30.20
N ALA A 1085 8.86 6.52 -29.33
CA ALA A 1085 8.20 7.77 -29.72
C ALA A 1085 9.06 8.62 -30.68
N LEU A 1086 10.37 8.72 -30.43
CA LEU A 1086 11.30 9.44 -31.32
C LEU A 1086 11.41 8.74 -32.70
N ASP A 1087 11.41 7.41 -32.71
CA ASP A 1087 11.39 6.63 -33.94
C ASP A 1087 10.09 6.85 -34.72
N CYS A 1088 8.94 6.91 -34.04
CA CYS A 1088 7.65 7.24 -34.64
C CYS A 1088 7.66 8.64 -35.28
N ILE A 1089 8.23 9.65 -34.62
CA ILE A 1089 8.37 11.02 -35.16
C ILE A 1089 9.27 11.02 -36.43
N THR A 1090 10.36 10.25 -36.41
CA THR A 1090 11.24 10.15 -37.58
C THR A 1090 10.56 9.40 -38.73
N LYS A 1091 9.80 8.35 -38.41
CA LYS A 1091 9.04 7.56 -39.38
C LYS A 1091 7.96 8.40 -40.07
N ILE A 1092 7.20 9.23 -39.34
CA ILE A 1092 6.19 10.08 -39.98
C ILE A 1092 6.83 11.08 -40.95
N ASN A 1093 8.00 11.65 -40.61
CA ASN A 1093 8.73 12.52 -41.52
C ASN A 1093 9.08 11.83 -42.84
N SER A 1094 9.49 10.56 -42.79
CA SER A 1094 9.79 9.76 -43.98
C SER A 1094 8.55 9.47 -44.82
N ILE A 1095 7.38 9.28 -44.20
CA ILE A 1095 6.11 9.03 -44.88
C ILE A 1095 5.61 10.29 -45.59
N ILE A 1096 5.77 11.46 -44.97
CA ILE A 1096 5.32 12.76 -45.51
C ILE A 1096 6.27 13.29 -46.59
N SER A 1097 7.55 12.89 -46.56
CA SER A 1097 8.56 13.35 -47.52
C SER A 1097 8.60 12.52 -48.81
N ASN A 1098 8.01 11.32 -48.81
CA ASN A 1098 7.82 10.45 -49.98
C ASN A 1098 6.43 10.66 -50.59
#